data_AF-A0A662X5Z4-F1
#
_entry.id   AF-A0A662X5Z4-F1
#
_cell.length_a   1.000
_cell.length_b   1.000
_cell.length_c   1.000
_cell.angle_alpha   90.00
_cell.angle_beta   90.00
_cell.angle_gamma   90.00
#
_symmetry.space_group_name_H-M   'P 1'
#
loop_
_entity.id
_entity.type
_entity.pdbx_description
1 polymer ?
#
loop_
_entity_poly.entity_id
_entity_poly.type
_entity_poly.pdbx_seq_one_letter_code
_entity_poly.pdbx_strand_id
1 'polypeptide(L)'
;MAPSVFGLLLCIMAAAVAAEYAAATPHYAPNHFLGTCLTDAWVVSMEKDLNVSATARDPATKTLLHPFLHAALQYARYAVSLPAADVTGWRMAWEFNVYVAWYPQLVDSRTENVSAYNASCMPSADVIYGHGAVVDESTGAVLDIGQTAGSLVVEMHDWSSHRLTALVFAIVAAEVVRAVRLGYNVSTYYTTDFVALSGRLKLNDPQSLCTPTHVDLAAPAELSFGTYDWLAIGSVGHSKVSGIWTTTDLITDGTNASKYATPFYADFWRDYTTNDDLISANAVSNLRNNSKYFPPRGMFCFDGLFGCLNQCSKSYACTLREGEGKECLVVAIADFKDVYGYWPSFLSNLGFPAYFCFIGRSGLEEYIVDMQQSGRGVLFYMNQPDDFFSRHPASFQRISLPKTSAEKVLLNTWQFGENGYGQPNNNPIAVEYPEDVQQKVCSLIVAAVSANDPVMALLERFRVLELSMSQLLANYAAVIADASSVPADPFFESACTWVKGNYDVWRRWIDPLPECTVIDHMTYTVTGCNGSSHRDVSFQWRLPDPDNSSLPFECDGGFLELPVPMQSSRSCDWLAANEDEWSKWVRTLPTCDSDFHTYEALECERTGDRHIIFRWLLPDPTNASLSLECSGAVLPDPIIVACDYVPVQSIGFVIVFVIVMIVLAGIVTCMVLVFKNRNIPIIRRSQFEFLETMLAGTILMCCAALIYAGRPTDGLCVARPVVLAIGLTLIFGSLTVNALLMFWKAILLGAGLYLSFLIRNVSVDFQESIWMFASSLVVVFGCVMILPLAYMIVLPATTFYYFFSTTLWLCTSVVVALMLVPKMLRQKENATTMTNGSTMVNNKSSVGGDESTAHSRRGTSSDAQLVAKKVATRPETYRVTPSNGRVP
;
A
#
# COMPACT_ATOMS: atom_id res chain seq x y z
N MET A 1 -18.30 32.32 84.50
CA MET A 1 -17.30 31.17 84.56
C MET A 1 -17.89 29.91 83.92
N ALA A 2 -18.39 30.04 82.60
CA ALA A 2 -18.29 28.88 81.69
C ALA A 2 -18.18 29.40 80.24
N PRO A 3 -17.05 30.04 79.84
CA PRO A 3 -16.65 30.26 78.44
C PRO A 3 -15.55 29.29 78.00
N SER A 4 -15.59 27.98 78.41
CA SER A 4 -14.44 27.18 77.92
C SER A 4 -14.94 25.89 77.27
N VAL A 5 -16.35 25.80 77.07
CA VAL A 5 -16.76 24.54 76.42
C VAL A 5 -17.36 24.86 75.04
N PHE A 6 -17.67 26.27 74.80
CA PHE A 6 -18.20 26.65 73.47
C PHE A 6 -17.05 27.10 72.56
N GLY A 7 -15.91 27.41 73.15
CA GLY A 7 -14.68 27.76 72.40
C GLY A 7 -13.85 26.52 72.05
N LEU A 8 -14.09 25.38 72.79
CA LEU A 8 -13.38 24.11 72.52
C LEU A 8 -14.18 23.25 71.54
N LEU A 9 -15.58 23.56 71.38
CA LEU A 9 -16.41 22.81 70.42
C LEU A 9 -16.41 23.52 69.05
N LEU A 10 -16.04 24.87 69.00
CA LEU A 10 -15.86 25.62 67.73
C LEU A 10 -14.43 25.47 67.20
N CYS A 11 -13.48 25.08 68.11
CA CYS A 11 -12.09 24.81 67.70
C CYS A 11 -11.92 23.34 67.29
N ILE A 12 -12.88 22.42 67.83
CA ILE A 12 -12.84 20.99 67.42
C ILE A 12 -13.66 20.82 66.14
N MET A 13 -14.66 21.81 65.82
CA MET A 13 -15.44 21.77 64.55
C MET A 13 -14.67 22.53 63.45
N ALA A 14 -13.78 23.53 63.88
CA ALA A 14 -12.91 24.25 62.93
C ALA A 14 -11.62 23.46 62.67
N ALA A 15 -11.21 22.53 63.69
CA ALA A 15 -10.05 21.63 63.49
C ALA A 15 -10.51 20.32 62.82
N ALA A 16 -11.88 19.99 62.84
CA ALA A 16 -12.45 18.82 62.13
C ALA A 16 -12.87 19.23 60.71
N VAL A 17 -13.00 20.63 60.42
CA VAL A 17 -13.29 21.12 59.06
C VAL A 17 -11.96 21.51 58.39
N ALA A 18 -10.88 21.80 59.26
CA ALA A 18 -9.52 22.04 58.70
C ALA A 18 -8.74 20.72 58.60
N ALA A 19 -9.19 19.64 59.36
CA ALA A 19 -8.63 18.28 59.21
C ALA A 19 -9.41 17.49 58.15
N GLU A 20 -10.55 18.12 57.60
CA GLU A 20 -11.31 17.55 56.46
C GLU A 20 -10.87 18.22 55.15
N TYR A 21 -9.77 19.07 55.24
CA TYR A 21 -9.27 19.57 53.94
C TYR A 21 -7.77 19.34 53.84
N ALA A 22 -7.19 18.53 54.79
CA ALA A 22 -5.79 18.08 54.67
C ALA A 22 -5.74 16.55 54.63
N ALA A 23 -6.95 15.82 54.33
CA ALA A 23 -6.71 14.39 53.99
C ALA A 23 -6.19 14.28 52.55
N ALA A 24 -4.92 14.72 52.30
CA ALA A 24 -4.10 14.25 51.16
C ALA A 24 -4.82 13.16 50.35
N THR A 25 -6.03 13.58 49.77
CA THR A 25 -6.51 12.60 48.76
C THR A 25 -5.33 12.15 47.88
N PRO A 26 -4.96 10.81 48.00
CA PRO A 26 -3.96 10.28 47.07
C PRO A 26 -4.17 10.81 45.64
N HIS A 27 -3.13 11.68 45.18
CA HIS A 27 -3.15 12.20 43.79
C HIS A 27 -2.77 11.11 42.79
N TYR A 28 -3.83 10.78 41.92
CA TYR A 28 -3.54 9.82 40.82
C TYR A 28 -3.39 10.59 39.51
N ALA A 29 -2.52 9.97 38.72
CA ALA A 29 -2.49 10.56 37.37
C ALA A 29 -3.88 10.46 36.72
N PRO A 30 -4.25 11.46 35.91
CA PRO A 30 -5.59 11.50 35.30
C PRO A 30 -5.84 10.28 34.38
N ASN A 31 -4.81 9.64 33.92
CA ASN A 31 -5.04 8.46 33.05
C ASN A 31 -4.84 7.16 33.82
N HIS A 32 -4.79 7.19 35.16
CA HIS A 32 -4.49 6.00 35.99
C HIS A 32 -5.65 5.00 35.92
N PHE A 33 -6.88 5.55 35.82
CA PHE A 33 -8.04 4.63 35.96
C PHE A 33 -8.59 4.27 34.58
N LEU A 34 -7.90 4.77 33.57
CA LEU A 34 -8.38 4.34 32.24
C LEU A 34 -8.31 2.82 32.09
N GLY A 35 -9.38 2.20 31.61
CA GLY A 35 -9.49 0.71 31.48
C GLY A 35 -10.36 0.11 32.60
N THR A 36 -10.83 0.98 33.48
CA THR A 36 -11.58 0.40 34.62
C THR A 36 -13.02 0.92 34.60
N CYS A 37 -13.34 1.80 33.65
CA CYS A 37 -14.70 2.41 33.66
C CYS A 37 -15.75 1.41 33.20
N LEU A 38 -15.61 0.82 31.97
CA LEU A 38 -16.61 -0.15 31.46
C LEU A 38 -16.27 -1.56 31.96
N THR A 39 -17.17 -2.09 32.83
CA THR A 39 -16.89 -3.40 33.47
C THR A 39 -17.87 -4.45 32.93
N ASP A 40 -17.57 -5.67 33.30
CA ASP A 40 -18.50 -6.75 32.89
C ASP A 40 -19.89 -6.56 33.52
N ALA A 41 -19.87 -6.03 34.73
CA ALA A 41 -21.18 -5.76 35.38
C ALA A 41 -21.98 -4.72 34.58
N TRP A 42 -21.29 -3.76 34.13
CA TRP A 42 -21.98 -2.73 33.32
C TRP A 42 -22.58 -3.36 32.04
N VAL A 43 -21.82 -4.23 31.37
CA VAL A 43 -22.31 -4.88 30.13
C VAL A 43 -23.59 -5.67 30.43
N VAL A 44 -23.56 -6.42 31.55
CA VAL A 44 -24.75 -7.23 31.89
C VAL A 44 -25.95 -6.31 32.14
N SER A 45 -25.63 -5.27 32.81
CA SER A 45 -26.74 -4.33 33.09
C SER A 45 -27.28 -3.72 31.79
N MET A 46 -26.43 -3.37 30.90
CA MET A 46 -26.87 -2.77 29.62
C MET A 46 -27.60 -3.80 28.74
N GLU A 47 -27.16 -5.05 28.71
CA GLU A 47 -27.88 -6.10 27.94
C GLU A 47 -29.33 -6.25 28.44
N LYS A 48 -29.41 -6.10 29.77
CA LYS A 48 -30.77 -6.22 30.33
C LYS A 48 -31.61 -4.98 29.97
N ASP A 49 -30.99 -3.84 30.09
CA ASP A 49 -31.75 -2.59 29.88
C ASP A 49 -32.16 -2.45 28.40
N LEU A 50 -31.30 -2.92 27.52
CA LEU A 50 -31.58 -2.68 26.09
C LEU A 50 -32.19 -3.94 25.46
N ASN A 51 -32.33 -4.96 26.26
CA ASN A 51 -32.83 -6.25 25.75
C ASN A 51 -32.05 -6.70 24.50
N VAL A 52 -30.72 -6.59 24.53
CA VAL A 52 -29.83 -7.06 23.42
C VAL A 52 -28.72 -7.92 24.02
N SER A 53 -28.05 -8.66 23.08
CA SER A 53 -26.90 -9.46 23.56
C SER A 53 -25.59 -8.90 22.97
N ALA A 54 -24.60 -8.89 23.88
CA ALA A 54 -23.29 -8.34 23.43
C ALA A 54 -22.59 -9.35 22.52
N THR A 55 -23.11 -10.56 22.40
CA THR A 55 -22.39 -11.59 21.62
C THR A 55 -23.21 -11.93 20.36
N ALA A 56 -24.28 -11.22 20.23
CA ALA A 56 -25.13 -11.53 19.07
C ALA A 56 -24.40 -11.11 17.78
N ARG A 57 -24.50 -12.05 16.70
CA ARG A 57 -23.79 -11.76 15.45
C ARG A 57 -24.77 -11.79 14.28
N ASP A 58 -24.33 -11.03 13.26
CA ASP A 58 -25.10 -11.08 12.00
C ASP A 58 -24.91 -12.41 11.28
N PRO A 59 -25.98 -13.05 10.83
CA PRO A 59 -25.87 -14.39 10.24
C PRO A 59 -25.13 -14.35 8.89
N ALA A 60 -25.15 -13.27 8.17
CA ALA A 60 -24.50 -13.20 6.85
C ALA A 60 -23.02 -12.81 6.99
N THR A 61 -22.73 -11.82 7.80
CA THR A 61 -21.35 -11.29 7.81
C THR A 61 -20.58 -11.81 9.03
N LYS A 62 -21.42 -12.42 9.97
CA LYS A 62 -20.83 -12.94 11.23
C LYS A 62 -20.22 -11.82 12.06
N THR A 63 -20.54 -10.60 11.76
CA THR A 63 -20.04 -9.48 12.59
C THR A 63 -20.93 -9.31 13.82
N LEU A 64 -20.31 -8.69 14.88
CA LEU A 64 -21.09 -8.47 16.11
C LEU A 64 -22.13 -7.36 15.87
N LEU A 65 -23.35 -7.61 16.40
CA LEU A 65 -24.42 -6.61 16.21
C LEU A 65 -24.25 -5.46 17.19
N HIS A 66 -23.66 -5.74 18.33
CA HIS A 66 -23.38 -4.68 19.32
C HIS A 66 -21.91 -4.75 19.72
N PRO A 67 -21.05 -4.25 18.88
CA PRO A 67 -19.60 -4.45 19.02
C PRO A 67 -19.01 -3.59 20.15
N PHE A 68 -19.83 -2.64 20.65
CA PHE A 68 -19.20 -1.74 21.65
C PHE A 68 -19.74 -2.05 23.05
N LEU A 69 -20.62 -3.01 23.09
CA LEU A 69 -21.09 -3.44 24.43
C LEU A 69 -20.17 -4.53 24.99
N HIS A 70 -19.00 -4.17 25.53
CA HIS A 70 -18.02 -5.08 26.17
C HIS A 70 -17.28 -4.32 27.28
N ALA A 71 -16.61 -5.13 28.14
CA ALA A 71 -15.82 -4.50 29.21
C ALA A 71 -14.55 -3.87 28.63
N ALA A 72 -13.95 -2.97 29.53
CA ALA A 72 -12.76 -2.24 29.08
C ALA A 72 -11.67 -3.22 28.60
N LEU A 73 -10.97 -2.81 27.56
CA LEU A 73 -9.95 -3.70 26.94
C LEU A 73 -8.70 -3.79 27.83
N GLN A 74 -8.07 -4.98 27.71
CA GLN A 74 -6.83 -5.18 28.50
C GLN A 74 -5.60 -4.71 27.73
N TYR A 75 -5.62 -4.90 26.34
CA TYR A 75 -4.44 -4.51 25.56
C TYR A 75 -4.85 -3.48 24.49
N ALA A 76 -3.83 -2.58 24.26
CA ALA A 76 -4.09 -1.58 23.20
C ALA A 76 -3.91 -2.19 21.81
N ARG A 77 -4.63 -1.97 20.76
CA ARG A 77 -4.52 -2.52 19.39
C ARG A 77 -3.89 -1.50 18.45
N TYR A 78 -4.10 -0.10 18.71
CA TYR A 78 -3.48 0.91 17.85
C TYR A 78 -2.42 1.71 18.63
N ALA A 79 -1.37 1.95 17.97
CA ALA A 79 -0.31 2.77 18.59
C ALA A 79 0.10 3.89 17.62
N VAL A 80 0.38 4.98 18.33
CA VAL A 80 0.91 6.09 17.50
C VAL A 80 2.43 5.93 17.34
N SER A 81 2.97 4.63 16.81
CA SER A 81 4.44 4.40 16.76
C SER A 81 4.88 4.18 15.31
N LEU A 82 6.43 4.24 15.01
CA LEU A 82 7.10 3.75 13.78
C LEU A 82 7.14 2.22 13.75
N PRO A 83 6.92 1.51 12.53
CA PRO A 83 7.32 0.09 12.57
C PRO A 83 8.85 -0.06 12.71
N ALA A 84 9.40 -0.57 13.83
CA ALA A 84 10.78 -1.10 14.03
C ALA A 84 11.17 -2.06 12.89
N ALA A 85 10.77 -1.83 11.53
CA ALA A 85 11.51 -2.68 10.55
C ALA A 85 11.35 -2.07 9.16
N ASP A 86 11.79 -0.81 8.84
CA ASP A 86 12.18 -0.61 7.43
C ASP A 86 12.49 0.88 7.19
N VAL A 87 13.43 1.46 7.89
CA VAL A 87 14.05 2.79 7.70
C VAL A 87 14.96 2.73 6.48
N THR A 88 14.62 1.99 5.39
CA THR A 88 15.45 2.39 4.23
C THR A 88 14.53 2.75 3.06
N GLY A 89 13.28 3.20 3.26
CA GLY A 89 12.58 3.51 1.98
C GLY A 89 11.67 4.73 2.15
N TRP A 90 11.85 5.66 3.12
CA TRP A 90 10.88 6.78 3.24
C TRP A 90 11.50 8.06 2.67
N ARG A 91 12.58 7.94 1.80
CA ARG A 91 13.00 9.20 1.14
C ARG A 91 12.49 9.23 -0.30
N MET A 92 11.31 8.59 -0.65
CA MET A 92 10.90 8.84 -2.05
C MET A 92 9.37 8.88 -2.13
N ALA A 93 8.61 9.42 -1.16
CA ALA A 93 7.14 9.35 -1.38
C ALA A 93 6.59 10.77 -1.56
N TRP A 94 7.31 11.68 -2.18
CA TRP A 94 6.55 12.89 -2.60
C TRP A 94 6.37 12.89 -4.12
N GLU A 95 6.42 11.61 -4.79
CA GLU A 95 6.08 11.74 -6.23
C GLU A 95 5.49 10.42 -6.73
N PHE A 96 4.48 9.81 -5.98
CA PHE A 96 3.80 8.68 -6.69
C PHE A 96 2.62 8.21 -5.84
N ASN A 97 1.30 8.63 -6.13
CA ASN A 97 0.02 7.90 -5.94
C ASN A 97 0.24 6.46 -5.49
N VAL A 98 0.92 6.25 -4.29
CA VAL A 98 1.02 4.89 -3.71
C VAL A 98 0.00 4.78 -2.57
N TYR A 99 -1.19 4.22 -2.80
CA TYR A 99 -2.14 3.50 -1.93
C TYR A 99 -1.47 3.03 -0.63
N VAL A 100 -1.20 3.93 0.39
CA VAL A 100 -0.80 3.61 1.77
C VAL A 100 -1.62 2.43 2.30
N ALA A 101 -1.25 1.22 1.99
CA ALA A 101 -1.48 -0.08 2.65
C ALA A 101 -1.81 0.11 4.14
N TRP A 102 -3.16 0.15 4.62
CA TRP A 102 -3.92 -0.13 5.86
C TRP A 102 -2.97 -0.44 7.02
N TYR A 103 -2.09 0.54 7.47
CA TYR A 103 -1.34 0.24 8.71
C TYR A 103 -2.11 0.80 9.92
N PRO A 104 -2.60 -0.10 10.87
CA PRO A 104 -3.24 0.31 12.13
C PRO A 104 -2.31 1.19 12.99
N GLN A 105 -1.20 1.82 12.44
CA GLN A 105 -0.32 2.51 13.41
C GLN A 105 -0.08 3.95 12.94
N LEU A 106 -0.73 4.87 13.75
CA LEU A 106 -0.36 6.30 13.65
C LEU A 106 1.08 6.54 14.11
N VAL A 107 1.98 6.95 13.10
CA VAL A 107 3.40 7.10 13.48
C VAL A 107 3.69 8.59 13.72
N ASP A 108 4.07 8.81 15.14
CA ASP A 108 4.50 10.19 15.43
C ASP A 108 5.91 10.16 16.04
N SER A 109 6.87 10.59 15.30
CA SER A 109 8.29 10.52 15.74
C SER A 109 8.60 11.58 16.80
N ARG A 110 7.64 12.58 16.95
CA ARG A 110 7.91 13.64 17.95
C ARG A 110 7.84 13.10 19.37
N THR A 111 6.99 12.16 19.60
CA THR A 111 6.86 11.64 20.99
C THR A 111 7.97 10.64 21.28
N GLU A 112 8.68 10.20 20.23
CA GLU A 112 9.78 9.21 20.45
C GLU A 112 11.12 9.94 20.62
N ASN A 113 11.07 11.22 20.42
CA ASN A 113 12.30 11.99 20.62
C ASN A 113 12.74 11.99 22.09
N VAL A 114 14.01 11.77 22.31
CA VAL A 114 14.54 11.60 23.68
C VAL A 114 14.44 12.92 24.44
N SER A 115 14.37 14.00 23.72
CA SER A 115 14.31 15.32 24.38
C SER A 115 12.86 15.74 24.66
N ALA A 116 11.95 14.93 24.10
CA ALA A 116 10.54 15.29 24.34
C ALA A 116 10.16 15.11 25.82
N TYR A 117 9.46 16.13 26.39
CA TYR A 117 8.88 16.17 27.74
C TYR A 117 9.98 16.17 28.80
N ASN A 118 11.14 16.58 28.37
CA ASN A 118 12.21 16.75 29.38
C ASN A 118 11.98 18.04 30.19
N ALA A 119 12.49 17.99 31.41
CA ALA A 119 12.26 19.14 32.32
C ALA A 119 12.89 20.43 31.76
N SER A 120 13.95 20.28 30.95
CA SER A 120 14.63 21.47 30.40
C SER A 120 13.81 22.09 29.26
N CYS A 121 12.87 21.32 28.78
CA CYS A 121 12.13 21.76 27.58
C CYS A 121 10.69 22.10 27.96
N MET A 122 10.18 21.65 29.12
CA MET A 122 8.78 21.84 29.54
C MET A 122 8.73 22.94 30.61
N PRO A 123 7.68 23.79 30.41
CA PRO A 123 7.53 24.78 31.49
C PRO A 123 7.30 24.10 32.85
N SER A 124 7.83 24.77 33.91
CA SER A 124 7.87 24.16 35.26
C SER A 124 6.46 23.86 35.77
N ALA A 125 5.42 24.51 35.21
CA ALA A 125 4.03 24.31 35.71
C ALA A 125 3.33 23.19 34.91
N ASP A 126 3.90 22.74 33.82
CA ASP A 126 3.27 21.70 32.98
C ASP A 126 3.70 20.29 33.43
N VAL A 127 2.70 19.39 33.14
CA VAL A 127 3.03 18.03 33.60
C VAL A 127 2.52 17.05 32.53
N ILE A 128 3.35 16.04 32.30
CA ILE A 128 2.88 14.99 31.37
C ILE A 128 2.71 13.68 32.16
N TYR A 129 1.49 13.14 31.86
CA TYR A 129 1.23 11.80 32.43
C TYR A 129 1.14 10.77 31.29
N GLY A 130 2.37 10.08 31.09
CA GLY A 130 2.35 9.01 30.05
C GLY A 130 1.51 7.80 30.49
N HIS A 131 1.26 6.90 29.52
CA HIS A 131 0.55 5.66 29.88
C HIS A 131 1.31 4.87 30.96
N GLY A 132 0.59 4.64 32.05
CA GLY A 132 1.19 3.88 33.18
C GLY A 132 2.02 4.79 34.09
N ALA A 133 1.75 6.11 34.03
CA ALA A 133 2.53 7.04 34.87
C ALA A 133 2.26 6.77 36.35
N VAL A 134 3.39 6.99 37.10
CA VAL A 134 3.25 6.79 38.57
C VAL A 134 3.49 8.13 39.27
N VAL A 135 2.47 8.43 40.15
CA VAL A 135 2.58 9.73 40.86
C VAL A 135 2.63 9.45 42.37
N ASP A 136 3.41 10.35 42.99
CA ASP A 136 3.46 10.24 44.46
C ASP A 136 2.07 10.57 45.04
N GLU A 137 1.61 9.68 45.85
CA GLU A 137 0.23 9.74 46.35
C GLU A 137 0.06 10.89 47.35
N SER A 138 1.17 11.33 47.98
CA SER A 138 1.05 12.39 49.02
C SER A 138 1.31 13.77 48.42
N THR A 139 2.14 13.79 47.32
CA THR A 139 2.54 15.14 46.86
C THR A 139 1.96 15.38 45.46
N GLY A 140 1.49 14.25 44.80
CA GLY A 140 0.97 14.43 43.42
C GLY A 140 2.10 14.64 42.40
N ALA A 141 3.34 14.50 42.88
CA ALA A 141 4.47 14.68 41.95
C ALA A 141 4.68 13.42 41.08
N VAL A 142 5.07 13.70 39.84
CA VAL A 142 5.24 12.56 38.91
C VAL A 142 6.58 11.86 39.22
N LEU A 143 6.49 10.58 39.71
CA LEU A 143 7.72 9.80 40.01
C LEU A 143 8.24 9.13 38.73
N ASP A 144 7.28 8.76 37.90
CA ASP A 144 7.57 8.13 36.61
C ASP A 144 6.54 8.62 35.57
N ILE A 145 7.16 9.17 34.49
CA ILE A 145 6.26 9.84 33.51
C ILE A 145 5.51 8.78 32.70
N GLY A 146 5.91 7.55 32.72
CA GLY A 146 5.23 6.48 31.94
C GLY A 146 5.65 6.53 30.48
N GLN A 147 4.91 5.61 29.65
CA GLN A 147 5.25 5.49 28.22
C GLN A 147 4.45 6.55 27.40
N THR A 148 5.25 7.42 26.71
CA THR A 148 4.59 8.46 25.88
C THR A 148 4.71 8.10 24.40
N ALA A 149 5.78 7.30 24.16
CA ALA A 149 5.93 6.87 22.76
C ALA A 149 4.86 5.84 22.39
N GLY A 150 4.18 6.15 21.25
CA GLY A 150 3.18 5.16 20.78
C GLY A 150 1.81 5.39 21.45
N SER A 151 1.74 6.48 22.41
CA SER A 151 0.43 6.74 23.05
C SER A 151 -0.21 7.98 22.41
N LEU A 152 -1.57 8.04 22.46
CA LEU A 152 -2.31 9.23 22.05
C LEU A 152 -2.29 10.31 23.15
N VAL A 153 -1.65 11.46 22.79
CA VAL A 153 -1.46 12.47 23.83
C VAL A 153 -2.62 13.48 23.75
N VAL A 154 -3.40 13.49 24.85
CA VAL A 154 -4.58 14.38 24.93
C VAL A 154 -4.26 15.51 25.91
N GLU A 155 -4.51 16.71 25.43
CA GLU A 155 -4.17 17.85 26.30
C GLU A 155 -5.32 18.13 27.27
N MET A 156 -4.87 18.50 28.45
CA MET A 156 -5.87 18.81 29.50
C MET A 156 -5.50 20.13 30.17
N HIS A 157 -6.65 20.84 30.67
CA HIS A 157 -6.41 22.15 31.32
C HIS A 157 -7.10 22.17 32.69
N ASP A 158 -6.81 23.31 33.41
CA ASP A 158 -7.29 23.39 34.81
C ASP A 158 -8.78 23.75 34.86
N TRP A 159 -9.36 23.92 33.77
CA TRP A 159 -10.82 24.17 33.72
C TRP A 159 -11.60 22.85 33.74
N SER A 160 -12.57 22.85 34.71
CA SER A 160 -13.26 21.56 34.95
C SER A 160 -13.97 21.05 33.70
N SER A 161 -14.64 21.91 32.98
CA SER A 161 -15.34 21.44 31.76
C SER A 161 -14.34 20.92 30.73
N HIS A 162 -13.20 21.58 30.59
CA HIS A 162 -12.17 21.07 29.65
C HIS A 162 -11.64 19.71 30.09
N ARG A 163 -11.35 19.61 31.32
CA ARG A 163 -10.81 18.33 31.84
C ARG A 163 -11.84 17.20 31.68
N LEU A 164 -13.11 17.44 32.02
CA LEU A 164 -14.13 16.38 31.90
C LEU A 164 -14.33 15.99 30.44
N THR A 165 -14.32 17.01 29.56
CA THR A 165 -14.45 16.68 28.12
C THR A 165 -13.26 15.81 27.66
N ALA A 166 -12.07 16.16 28.05
CA ALA A 166 -10.88 15.37 27.68
C ALA A 166 -10.95 13.94 28.25
N LEU A 167 -11.49 13.80 29.44
CA LEU A 167 -11.53 12.46 30.06
C LEU A 167 -12.62 11.60 29.41
N VAL A 168 -13.73 12.23 29.05
CA VAL A 168 -14.76 11.44 28.34
C VAL A 168 -14.15 10.91 27.02
N PHE A 169 -13.46 11.80 26.36
CA PHE A 169 -12.80 11.35 25.11
C PHE A 169 -11.77 10.26 25.41
N ALA A 170 -10.97 10.46 26.43
CA ALA A 170 -9.90 9.49 26.75
C ALA A 170 -10.49 8.14 27.13
N ILE A 171 -11.65 8.15 27.87
CA ILE A 171 -12.25 6.86 28.28
C ILE A 171 -12.75 6.13 27.03
N VAL A 172 -13.41 6.92 26.12
CA VAL A 172 -13.95 6.25 24.93
C VAL A 172 -12.79 5.79 24.03
N ALA A 173 -11.73 6.65 23.91
CA ALA A 173 -10.56 6.28 23.07
C ALA A 173 -9.81 5.09 23.66
N ALA A 174 -9.75 5.01 24.98
CA ALA A 174 -8.90 3.96 25.60
C ALA A 174 -9.72 2.68 25.82
N GLU A 175 -11.10 2.84 26.13
CA GLU A 175 -11.82 1.64 26.65
C GLU A 175 -12.81 1.14 25.60
N VAL A 176 -13.28 2.06 24.66
CA VAL A 176 -14.37 1.69 23.72
C VAL A 176 -13.77 1.58 22.31
N VAL A 177 -13.28 2.85 21.74
CA VAL A 177 -12.57 2.65 20.46
C VAL A 177 -11.68 1.41 20.53
N ARG A 178 -12.08 0.84 21.59
CA ARG A 178 -11.80 -0.56 21.90
C ARG A 178 -12.99 -1.46 21.58
N ALA A 179 -13.86 -1.08 20.61
CA ALA A 179 -15.06 -1.95 20.47
C ALA A 179 -15.04 -2.60 19.09
N VAL A 180 -14.24 -3.72 19.06
CA VAL A 180 -14.06 -5.10 18.61
C VAL A 180 -12.57 -5.46 18.73
N ARG A 181 -11.92 -5.29 20.03
CA ARG A 181 -10.50 -5.47 20.44
C ARG A 181 -9.61 -4.40 19.83
N LEU A 182 -9.89 -2.98 19.81
CA LEU A 182 -8.89 -2.09 19.18
C LEU A 182 -8.79 -0.78 19.94
N GLY A 183 -8.13 -0.41 21.29
CA GLY A 183 -7.94 0.83 22.08
C GLY A 183 -6.52 1.37 21.92
N TYR A 184 -6.41 2.99 22.12
CA TYR A 184 -5.10 3.68 22.16
C TYR A 184 -4.61 3.77 23.60
N ASN A 185 -3.33 3.51 23.72
CA ASN A 185 -2.78 4.03 24.99
C ASN A 185 -2.82 5.56 25.03
N VAL A 186 -3.49 6.07 26.16
CA VAL A 186 -3.73 7.53 26.15
C VAL A 186 -2.82 8.18 27.21
N SER A 187 -2.08 9.13 26.72
CA SER A 187 -1.32 9.99 27.65
C SER A 187 -1.96 11.38 27.75
N THR A 188 -1.76 12.02 28.93
CA THR A 188 -2.40 13.34 29.12
C THR A 188 -1.31 14.38 29.42
N TYR A 189 -1.45 15.41 28.70
CA TYR A 189 -0.55 16.55 28.94
C TYR A 189 -1.32 17.68 29.61
N TYR A 190 -0.87 18.02 30.80
CA TYR A 190 -1.58 19.04 31.59
C TYR A 190 -0.82 20.37 31.50
N THR A 191 -1.62 21.47 31.12
CA THR A 191 -0.98 22.80 31.02
C THR A 191 -2.02 23.88 31.32
N THR A 192 -1.51 25.04 31.76
CA THR A 192 -2.44 26.18 31.99
C THR A 192 -2.27 27.22 30.88
N ASP A 193 -1.42 26.85 29.90
CA ASP A 193 -1.10 27.85 28.86
C ASP A 193 -1.80 27.45 27.54
N PHE A 194 -2.86 28.31 27.20
CA PHE A 194 -3.61 28.01 25.95
C PHE A 194 -2.91 28.65 24.75
N VAL A 195 -1.96 29.51 25.00
CA VAL A 195 -1.37 30.30 23.90
C VAL A 195 -0.36 29.45 23.13
N ALA A 196 0.22 28.51 23.81
CA ALA A 196 1.29 27.75 23.13
C ALA A 196 0.73 26.47 22.51
N LEU A 197 -0.63 26.37 22.57
CA LEU A 197 -1.24 25.11 22.07
C LEU A 197 -0.92 24.91 20.59
N SER A 198 -0.99 25.99 19.78
CA SER A 198 -0.76 25.82 18.32
C SER A 198 0.65 25.32 18.04
N GLY A 199 1.63 25.78 18.78
CA GLY A 199 3.03 25.34 18.57
C GLY A 199 3.21 23.84 18.91
N ARG A 200 2.43 23.33 19.84
CA ARG A 200 2.62 21.93 20.26
C ARG A 200 1.95 20.97 19.26
N LEU A 201 1.00 21.46 18.54
CA LEU A 201 0.26 20.61 17.57
C LEU A 201 0.98 20.58 16.23
N LYS A 202 1.88 21.49 16.01
CA LYS A 202 2.55 21.60 14.69
C LYS A 202 3.68 20.57 14.58
N LEU A 203 3.94 20.15 13.26
CA LEU A 203 4.93 19.07 13.04
C LEU A 203 6.35 19.63 13.08
N ASN A 204 6.59 20.94 12.76
CA ASN A 204 7.99 21.42 12.65
C ASN A 204 8.19 22.64 13.55
N ASP A 205 7.51 22.63 14.66
CA ASP A 205 7.72 23.73 15.63
C ASP A 205 8.57 23.23 16.82
N PRO A 206 9.55 24.07 17.24
CA PRO A 206 10.42 23.66 18.35
C PRO A 206 9.61 23.22 19.58
N GLN A 207 8.44 23.88 19.71
CA GLN A 207 7.60 23.49 20.86
C GLN A 207 7.02 22.08 20.68
N SER A 208 6.73 21.71 19.52
CA SER A 208 6.17 20.36 19.23
C SER A 208 7.22 19.26 19.44
N LEU A 209 8.54 19.62 19.40
CA LEU A 209 9.59 18.61 19.72
C LEU A 209 9.74 18.45 21.23
N CYS A 210 9.26 19.56 21.91
CA CYS A 210 9.46 19.47 23.38
C CYS A 210 8.20 18.87 24.04
N THR A 211 7.10 19.36 23.62
CA THR A 211 5.86 18.87 24.26
C THR A 211 4.82 18.56 23.18
N PRO A 212 5.13 17.52 22.43
CA PRO A 212 4.20 17.16 21.34
C PRO A 212 2.81 16.77 21.89
N THR A 213 1.73 17.37 21.19
CA THR A 213 0.34 17.05 21.56
C THR A 213 -0.44 16.66 20.29
N HIS A 214 -1.34 15.62 20.55
CA HIS A 214 -2.06 15.14 19.34
C HIS A 214 -3.42 15.81 19.24
N VAL A 215 -4.09 15.89 20.44
CA VAL A 215 -5.46 16.40 20.30
C VAL A 215 -5.77 17.27 21.52
N ASP A 216 -6.60 18.34 21.26
CA ASP A 216 -7.27 19.12 22.32
C ASP A 216 -8.77 19.25 22.00
N LEU A 217 -9.60 18.98 23.03
CA LEU A 217 -11.03 18.75 22.71
C LEU A 217 -11.87 19.94 23.19
N ALA A 218 -11.21 21.08 23.63
CA ALA A 218 -11.98 22.28 24.03
C ALA A 218 -11.08 23.51 23.94
N ALA A 219 -10.55 23.66 22.68
CA ALA A 219 -9.65 24.81 22.46
C ALA A 219 -10.48 26.05 22.08
N PRO A 220 -9.99 27.18 22.58
CA PRO A 220 -10.70 28.41 22.20
C PRO A 220 -10.71 28.62 20.68
N ALA A 221 -11.85 29.16 20.17
CA ALA A 221 -12.03 29.32 18.70
C ALA A 221 -11.04 30.32 18.14
N GLU A 222 -10.63 31.29 19.01
CA GLU A 222 -9.71 32.37 18.58
C GLU A 222 -8.32 31.81 18.22
N LEU A 223 -8.00 30.70 18.78
CA LEU A 223 -6.72 30.04 18.45
C LEU A 223 -6.81 29.32 17.11
N SER A 224 -8.08 29.36 16.45
CA SER A 224 -8.32 28.63 15.18
C SER A 224 -8.08 29.55 13.99
N PHE A 225 -7.40 30.87 14.36
CA PHE A 225 -7.27 31.80 13.22
C PHE A 225 -5.80 31.87 12.80
N GLY A 226 -5.22 30.60 12.35
CA GLY A 226 -3.95 30.77 11.60
C GLY A 226 -3.55 29.43 10.97
N THR A 227 -3.87 29.17 9.60
CA THR A 227 -3.34 28.13 8.70
C THR A 227 -1.81 28.11 8.71
N TYR A 228 -1.18 26.87 9.04
CA TYR A 228 -0.68 25.72 8.25
C TYR A 228 0.28 24.90 9.11
N ASP A 229 -0.48 23.82 9.89
CA ASP A 229 0.18 22.52 10.18
C ASP A 229 -0.58 21.80 11.29
N TRP A 230 -1.90 22.31 11.76
CA TRP A 230 -2.83 21.57 12.62
C TRP A 230 -4.27 21.84 12.17
N LEU A 231 -5.18 20.99 12.56
CA LEU A 231 -6.53 21.02 11.94
C LEU A 231 -7.59 21.22 13.05
N ALA A 232 -8.48 22.28 12.71
CA ALA A 232 -9.70 22.36 13.53
C ALA A 232 -10.80 21.46 12.95
N ILE A 233 -11.24 20.52 13.74
CA ILE A 233 -12.16 19.45 13.23
C ILE A 233 -13.60 19.96 13.37
N GLY A 234 -13.74 20.92 14.30
CA GLY A 234 -15.11 21.43 14.52
C GLY A 234 -15.36 21.68 16.02
N SER A 235 -16.66 21.92 16.30
CA SER A 235 -17.06 22.29 17.67
C SER A 235 -17.21 21.03 18.54
N VAL A 236 -16.90 21.21 19.90
CA VAL A 236 -17.07 20.08 20.85
C VAL A 236 -18.51 20.04 21.34
N GLY A 237 -19.36 21.13 20.92
CA GLY A 237 -20.82 21.00 21.20
C GLY A 237 -21.25 21.96 22.31
N HIS A 238 -20.29 22.61 23.10
CA HIS A 238 -20.70 23.62 24.09
C HIS A 238 -19.79 24.85 23.98
N SER A 239 -20.31 25.99 24.52
CA SER A 239 -19.56 27.24 24.36
C SER A 239 -19.12 27.79 25.73
N LYS A 240 -18.08 28.43 25.57
CA LYS A 240 -17.60 29.14 26.77
C LYS A 240 -18.12 30.59 26.77
N VAL A 241 -18.73 30.90 27.94
CA VAL A 241 -19.24 32.28 28.04
C VAL A 241 -18.54 32.99 29.21
N SER A 242 -17.96 34.12 28.83
CA SER A 242 -17.34 34.93 29.91
C SER A 242 -18.31 36.03 30.36
N GLY A 243 -18.23 36.22 31.70
CA GLY A 243 -19.20 37.25 32.14
C GLY A 243 -18.88 37.71 33.56
N ILE A 244 -19.70 38.80 33.93
CA ILE A 244 -19.66 39.30 35.32
C ILE A 244 -20.91 38.83 36.06
N TRP A 245 -20.61 38.41 37.29
CA TRP A 245 -21.72 37.82 38.04
C TRP A 245 -21.87 38.54 39.38
N THR A 246 -23.15 38.50 39.82
CA THR A 246 -23.40 39.03 41.17
C THR A 246 -24.35 38.09 41.93
N THR A 247 -24.56 38.35 43.21
CA THR A 247 -25.38 37.42 44.03
C THR A 247 -26.87 37.65 43.75
N THR A 248 -27.60 36.54 43.78
CA THR A 248 -29.07 36.62 43.53
C THR A 248 -29.76 37.37 44.67
N ASP A 249 -29.13 37.26 45.91
CA ASP A 249 -29.72 38.01 47.04
C ASP A 249 -29.65 39.53 46.79
N LEU A 250 -28.52 39.97 46.21
CA LEU A 250 -28.38 41.42 45.94
C LEU A 250 -29.40 41.87 44.88
N ILE A 251 -29.70 40.99 43.99
CA ILE A 251 -30.68 41.34 42.95
C ILE A 251 -32.08 41.44 43.56
N THR A 252 -32.38 40.51 44.37
CA THR A 252 -33.73 40.53 44.97
C THR A 252 -33.86 41.69 45.95
N ASP A 253 -32.75 41.99 46.66
CA ASP A 253 -32.85 43.04 47.71
C ASP A 253 -32.77 44.43 47.07
N GLY A 254 -32.26 44.49 45.90
CA GLY A 254 -32.00 45.81 45.25
C GLY A 254 -33.29 46.57 44.99
N THR A 255 -34.42 45.84 44.82
CA THR A 255 -35.68 46.55 44.51
C THR A 255 -36.52 46.73 45.78
N ASN A 256 -35.90 46.30 46.88
CA ASN A 256 -36.62 46.45 48.17
C ASN A 256 -36.32 47.84 48.77
N ALA A 257 -37.37 48.68 48.82
CA ALA A 257 -37.19 50.10 49.23
C ALA A 257 -36.92 50.21 50.73
N SER A 258 -37.16 49.09 51.49
CA SER A 258 -36.85 49.09 52.93
C SER A 258 -35.36 48.86 53.18
N LYS A 259 -34.67 48.32 52.22
CA LYS A 259 -33.22 48.00 52.43
C LYS A 259 -32.35 49.06 51.75
N TYR A 260 -32.85 49.57 50.62
CA TYR A 260 -32.01 50.57 49.93
C TYR A 260 -32.84 51.81 49.64
N ALA A 261 -32.17 52.94 49.94
CA ALA A 261 -32.86 54.24 49.74
C ALA A 261 -33.19 54.47 48.26
N THR A 262 -32.29 54.01 47.40
CA THR A 262 -32.54 54.10 45.93
C THR A 262 -32.57 52.70 45.30
N PRO A 263 -33.84 52.29 45.00
CA PRO A 263 -33.92 50.95 44.38
C PRO A 263 -33.07 50.85 43.10
N PHE A 264 -32.52 49.54 42.89
CA PHE A 264 -31.70 49.34 41.69
C PHE A 264 -31.87 47.92 41.17
N TYR A 265 -31.43 47.80 39.92
CA TYR A 265 -31.40 46.45 39.32
C TYR A 265 -29.94 45.98 39.13
N ALA A 266 -29.61 45.01 40.05
CA ALA A 266 -28.19 44.59 40.06
C ALA A 266 -27.91 43.63 38.90
N ASP A 267 -28.98 43.22 38.16
CA ASP A 267 -28.74 42.30 37.02
C ASP A 267 -28.66 43.08 35.71
N PHE A 268 -28.62 44.44 35.85
CA PHE A 268 -28.51 45.28 34.64
C PHE A 268 -27.36 46.28 34.84
N TRP A 269 -26.45 46.38 33.89
CA TRP A 269 -25.13 47.05 34.06
C TRP A 269 -25.31 48.56 34.28
N ARG A 270 -26.32 49.23 33.72
CA ARG A 270 -26.41 50.71 33.76
C ARG A 270 -26.53 51.20 35.21
N ASP A 271 -27.12 50.38 36.07
CA ASP A 271 -27.26 50.85 37.46
C ASP A 271 -25.91 50.87 38.19
N TYR A 272 -24.97 50.18 37.70
CA TYR A 272 -23.62 50.19 38.33
C TYR A 272 -22.87 51.47 38.00
N THR A 273 -23.45 52.34 37.11
CA THR A 273 -22.73 53.58 36.73
C THR A 273 -23.32 54.77 37.48
N THR A 274 -24.54 54.63 37.94
CA THR A 274 -25.13 55.90 38.45
C THR A 274 -25.68 55.68 39.86
N ASN A 275 -25.99 54.43 40.33
CA ASN A 275 -26.67 54.21 41.62
C ASN A 275 -25.67 54.03 42.75
N ASP A 276 -25.78 54.89 43.77
CA ASP A 276 -24.76 54.92 44.84
C ASP A 276 -24.95 53.74 45.81
N ASP A 277 -26.26 53.38 46.03
CA ASP A 277 -26.48 52.25 46.96
C ASP A 277 -25.91 50.93 46.40
N LEU A 278 -26.01 50.77 45.06
CA LEU A 278 -25.48 49.54 44.47
C LEU A 278 -23.95 49.55 44.49
N ILE A 279 -23.34 50.72 44.19
CA ILE A 279 -21.86 50.80 44.21
C ILE A 279 -21.34 50.59 45.63
N SER A 280 -22.09 51.09 46.62
CA SER A 280 -21.64 50.94 48.02
C SER A 280 -21.81 49.49 48.49
N ALA A 281 -22.82 48.81 47.94
CA ALA A 281 -23.01 47.39 48.33
C ALA A 281 -21.85 46.53 47.83
N ASN A 282 -21.09 47.02 46.83
CA ASN A 282 -19.93 46.26 46.30
C ASN A 282 -18.65 47.10 46.45
N ALA A 283 -18.54 47.70 47.56
CA ALA A 283 -17.42 48.64 47.77
C ALA A 283 -16.07 47.91 47.79
N VAL A 284 -15.08 48.63 47.33
CA VAL A 284 -13.73 48.02 47.22
C VAL A 284 -13.18 47.75 48.63
N SER A 285 -13.66 48.44 49.61
CA SER A 285 -13.17 48.23 50.99
C SER A 285 -13.53 46.84 51.51
N ASN A 286 -14.67 46.32 50.85
CA ASN A 286 -15.03 44.94 51.25
C ASN A 286 -13.90 43.95 50.96
N LEU A 287 -13.12 44.22 49.97
CA LEU A 287 -12.02 43.29 49.65
C LEU A 287 -10.70 43.76 50.29
N ARG A 288 -10.38 45.03 50.21
CA ARG A 288 -9.05 45.52 50.66
C ARG A 288 -8.93 45.44 52.18
N ASN A 289 -10.12 45.51 52.87
CA ASN A 289 -10.04 45.42 54.35
C ASN A 289 -10.14 43.97 54.84
N ASN A 290 -10.34 43.08 53.87
CA ASN A 290 -10.37 41.65 54.25
C ASN A 290 -8.99 41.00 54.12
N SER A 291 -8.34 40.82 55.38
CA SER A 291 -6.92 40.37 55.38
C SER A 291 -6.80 38.92 54.93
N LYS A 292 -8.06 38.29 54.86
CA LYS A 292 -8.02 36.88 54.41
C LYS A 292 -7.72 36.80 52.90
N TYR A 293 -8.15 37.77 52.12
CA TYR A 293 -8.04 37.60 50.66
C TYR A 293 -7.16 38.71 50.07
N PHE A 294 -6.83 39.78 50.98
CA PHE A 294 -6.03 40.90 50.41
C PHE A 294 -5.04 41.37 51.48
N PRO A 295 -3.65 41.68 50.88
CA PRO A 295 -3.13 41.40 49.54
C PRO A 295 -3.00 39.89 49.29
N PRO A 296 -3.25 39.49 48.09
CA PRO A 296 -3.14 38.06 47.79
C PRO A 296 -1.71 37.54 48.02
N ARG A 297 -1.62 36.25 48.42
CA ARG A 297 -0.31 35.63 48.74
C ARG A 297 0.54 35.47 47.49
N GLY A 298 -0.11 35.40 46.26
CA GLY A 298 0.64 35.22 44.99
C GLY A 298 0.54 36.48 44.12
N MET A 299 1.50 36.47 43.16
CA MET A 299 1.44 37.59 42.20
C MET A 299 0.59 37.17 40.97
N PHE A 300 -0.47 37.95 40.75
CA PHE A 300 -1.43 37.51 39.69
C PHE A 300 -1.62 38.64 38.67
N CYS A 301 -0.86 39.61 38.94
CA CYS A 301 -0.76 40.70 37.94
C CYS A 301 0.70 41.13 37.83
N PHE A 302 1.21 41.43 36.51
CA PHE A 302 2.62 41.86 36.35
C PHE A 302 2.74 43.36 36.65
N ASP A 303 3.68 43.75 37.54
CA ASP A 303 3.85 45.18 37.88
C ASP A 303 4.30 45.98 36.64
N GLY A 304 3.41 47.08 36.22
CA GLY A 304 3.95 47.96 35.14
C GLY A 304 3.21 47.72 33.82
N LEU A 305 2.43 46.57 33.65
CA LEU A 305 1.60 46.35 32.45
C LEU A 305 0.12 46.50 32.81
N PHE A 306 -0.59 47.61 32.25
CA PHE A 306 -2.06 47.82 32.28
C PHE A 306 -2.46 48.64 33.50
N GLY A 307 -1.36 49.18 34.28
CA GLY A 307 -1.62 50.19 35.33
C GLY A 307 -2.04 49.54 36.65
N CYS A 308 -1.57 48.27 36.93
CA CYS A 308 -2.00 47.56 38.16
C CYS A 308 -1.14 48.03 39.35
N LEU A 309 -1.89 48.51 40.41
CA LEU A 309 -1.23 48.83 41.69
C LEU A 309 -1.75 47.90 42.80
N ASN A 310 -0.70 47.18 43.52
CA ASN A 310 -1.05 46.21 44.60
C ASN A 310 -2.01 45.13 44.10
N GLN A 311 -1.88 44.75 42.89
CA GLN A 311 -2.64 43.63 42.30
C GLN A 311 -4.05 44.08 41.88
N CYS A 312 -4.20 45.38 41.81
CA CYS A 312 -5.49 45.92 41.33
C CYS A 312 -5.23 46.98 40.25
N SER A 313 -6.33 47.00 39.36
CA SER A 313 -6.33 48.07 38.36
C SER A 313 -7.62 48.90 38.49
N LYS A 314 -7.39 50.20 37.99
CA LYS A 314 -8.49 51.12 38.31
C LYS A 314 -9.00 51.76 37.02
N SER A 315 -10.45 52.00 37.06
CA SER A 315 -11.03 52.66 35.86
C SER A 315 -10.99 54.19 36.02
N TYR A 316 -11.15 54.90 34.87
CA TYR A 316 -11.15 56.38 34.91
C TYR A 316 -12.38 56.89 35.69
N ALA A 317 -13.47 56.23 35.54
CA ALA A 317 -14.68 56.65 36.30
C ALA A 317 -14.44 56.53 37.81
N CYS A 318 -13.70 55.58 38.17
CA CYS A 318 -13.41 55.44 39.62
C CYS A 318 -12.55 56.62 40.10
N THR A 319 -11.61 57.03 39.26
CA THR A 319 -10.79 58.20 39.64
C THR A 319 -11.66 59.44 39.83
N LEU A 320 -12.61 59.62 38.95
CA LEU A 320 -13.51 60.78 39.08
C LEU A 320 -14.39 60.67 40.32
N ARG A 321 -14.78 59.53 40.54
CA ARG A 321 -15.65 59.33 41.73
C ARG A 321 -14.87 59.54 43.03
N GLU A 322 -13.71 59.00 43.13
CA GLU A 322 -12.92 59.21 44.37
C GLU A 322 -12.61 60.69 44.54
N GLY A 323 -12.44 61.44 43.34
CA GLY A 323 -12.26 62.91 43.44
C GLY A 323 -13.45 63.59 44.12
N GLU A 324 -14.60 62.91 44.11
CA GLU A 324 -15.80 63.45 44.80
C GLU A 324 -15.91 62.92 46.22
N GLY A 325 -14.97 62.23 46.70
CA GLY A 325 -14.95 61.69 48.07
C GLY A 325 -15.78 60.41 48.20
N LYS A 326 -16.20 59.84 47.09
CA LYS A 326 -17.00 58.59 47.16
C LYS A 326 -16.12 57.38 46.85
N GLU A 327 -16.63 56.19 47.39
CA GLU A 327 -15.82 54.97 47.23
C GLU A 327 -16.23 54.23 45.94
N CYS A 328 -15.17 53.50 45.32
CA CYS A 328 -15.46 52.74 44.08
C CYS A 328 -15.86 51.30 44.42
N LEU A 329 -16.41 50.65 43.39
CA LEU A 329 -16.73 49.21 43.60
C LEU A 329 -15.56 48.32 43.15
N VAL A 330 -15.71 46.99 43.57
CA VAL A 330 -14.58 46.09 43.25
C VAL A 330 -15.12 44.95 42.37
N VAL A 331 -14.37 44.79 41.28
CA VAL A 331 -14.59 43.55 40.49
C VAL A 331 -13.45 42.56 40.75
N ALA A 332 -13.91 41.43 41.40
CA ALA A 332 -12.87 40.44 41.77
C ALA A 332 -12.60 39.49 40.59
N ILE A 333 -11.28 39.31 40.32
CA ILE A 333 -10.87 38.45 39.20
C ILE A 333 -9.73 37.54 39.64
N ALA A 334 -9.78 36.31 39.07
CA ALA A 334 -8.76 35.33 39.52
C ALA A 334 -7.37 35.74 39.04
N ASP A 335 -7.29 35.93 37.74
CA ASP A 335 -5.96 36.24 37.18
C ASP A 335 -6.11 37.19 35.98
N PHE A 336 -5.03 37.89 35.87
CA PHE A 336 -5.12 38.86 34.76
C PHE A 336 -5.17 38.15 33.40
N LYS A 337 -4.51 37.02 33.24
CA LYS A 337 -4.49 36.31 31.96
C LYS A 337 -5.89 35.84 31.56
N ASP A 338 -6.79 35.92 32.57
CA ASP A 338 -8.17 35.45 32.25
C ASP A 338 -8.97 36.55 31.54
N VAL A 339 -8.58 37.80 31.81
CA VAL A 339 -9.44 38.88 31.28
C VAL A 339 -8.61 39.76 30.35
N TYR A 340 -7.17 39.50 30.47
CA TYR A 340 -6.29 40.45 29.77
C TYR A 340 -6.87 41.87 29.79
N GLY A 341 -6.82 42.65 28.80
CA GLY A 341 -7.29 44.06 28.85
C GLY A 341 -8.71 44.19 28.28
N TYR A 342 -9.34 43.08 27.87
CA TYR A 342 -10.68 43.20 27.24
C TYR A 342 -11.73 43.61 28.28
N TRP A 343 -11.90 42.82 29.43
CA TRP A 343 -13.02 43.07 30.36
C TRP A 343 -12.77 44.36 31.16
N PRO A 344 -11.58 44.62 31.64
CA PRO A 344 -11.37 45.89 32.35
C PRO A 344 -11.59 47.10 31.43
N SER A 345 -11.17 47.05 30.16
CA SER A 345 -11.41 48.18 29.23
C SER A 345 -12.91 48.32 28.92
N PHE A 346 -13.57 47.18 28.72
CA PHE A 346 -15.02 47.19 28.42
C PHE A 346 -15.81 47.82 29.56
N LEU A 347 -15.52 47.38 30.78
CA LEU A 347 -16.28 47.93 31.92
C LEU A 347 -15.90 49.39 32.16
N SER A 348 -14.62 49.71 31.93
CA SER A 348 -14.20 51.12 32.10
C SER A 348 -14.89 52.02 31.07
N ASN A 349 -15.02 51.52 29.79
CA ASN A 349 -15.66 52.34 28.75
C ASN A 349 -17.17 52.48 29.00
N LEU A 350 -17.71 51.48 29.76
CA LEU A 350 -19.15 51.62 30.09
C LEU A 350 -19.36 52.57 31.26
N GLY A 351 -18.26 52.95 31.89
CA GLY A 351 -18.35 53.96 32.97
C GLY A 351 -18.42 53.30 34.35
N PHE A 352 -18.05 52.06 34.47
CA PHE A 352 -18.03 51.44 35.81
C PHE A 352 -16.95 52.09 36.67
N PRO A 353 -17.39 52.70 37.81
CA PRO A 353 -16.35 53.19 38.73
C PRO A 353 -15.76 52.05 39.59
N ALA A 354 -14.75 51.23 38.99
CA ALA A 354 -14.40 49.97 39.70
C ALA A 354 -12.89 49.82 39.77
N TYR A 355 -12.53 49.14 40.90
CA TYR A 355 -11.20 48.49 40.93
C TYR A 355 -11.28 47.06 40.41
N PHE A 356 -10.39 46.79 39.51
CA PHE A 356 -10.27 45.38 39.08
C PHE A 356 -9.13 44.68 39.84
N CYS A 357 -9.60 43.75 40.79
CA CYS A 357 -8.57 43.18 41.70
C CYS A 357 -8.39 41.69 41.40
N PHE A 358 -7.07 41.31 41.40
CA PHE A 358 -6.73 39.92 41.06
C PHE A 358 -6.23 39.20 42.32
N ILE A 359 -7.09 38.12 42.66
CA ILE A 359 -6.76 37.58 44.01
C ILE A 359 -6.55 36.07 43.91
N GLY A 360 -6.38 35.54 42.65
CA GLY A 360 -6.18 34.06 42.48
C GLY A 360 -7.51 33.32 42.46
N ARG A 361 -7.50 32.11 41.69
CA ARG A 361 -8.77 31.35 41.53
C ARG A 361 -9.28 30.83 42.87
N SER A 362 -8.42 30.19 43.65
CA SER A 362 -8.91 29.65 44.94
C SER A 362 -9.39 30.79 45.87
N GLY A 363 -8.57 31.89 45.86
CA GLY A 363 -8.97 33.05 46.70
C GLY A 363 -10.30 33.65 46.20
N LEU A 364 -10.46 33.68 44.90
CA LEU A 364 -11.69 34.30 44.33
C LEU A 364 -12.93 33.48 44.70
N GLU A 365 -12.87 32.14 44.50
CA GLU A 365 -14.05 31.30 44.80
C GLU A 365 -14.44 31.37 46.29
N GLU A 366 -13.42 31.40 47.16
CA GLU A 366 -13.74 31.47 48.61
C GLU A 366 -14.29 32.84 48.97
N TYR A 367 -13.71 33.83 48.36
CA TYR A 367 -14.17 35.20 48.66
C TYR A 367 -15.63 35.37 48.24
N ILE A 368 -15.98 34.82 47.12
CA ILE A 368 -17.36 34.97 46.60
C ILE A 368 -18.35 34.26 47.54
N VAL A 369 -17.99 33.06 47.91
CA VAL A 369 -18.90 32.26 48.75
C VAL A 369 -19.05 32.94 50.12
N ASP A 370 -17.92 33.47 50.68
CA ASP A 370 -17.99 34.13 52.00
C ASP A 370 -18.86 35.40 51.93
N MET A 371 -18.64 36.07 50.82
CA MET A 371 -19.47 37.30 50.71
C MET A 371 -20.95 36.95 50.57
N GLN A 372 -21.16 35.98 49.76
CA GLN A 372 -22.57 35.54 49.61
C GLN A 372 -23.16 35.09 50.95
N GLN A 373 -22.46 34.35 51.79
CA GLN A 373 -22.98 33.82 53.07
C GLN A 373 -23.14 34.95 54.09
N SER A 374 -22.36 35.98 53.92
CA SER A 374 -22.46 37.11 54.87
C SER A 374 -23.51 38.12 54.39
N GLY A 375 -24.24 37.76 53.38
CA GLY A 375 -25.34 38.62 52.89
C GLY A 375 -24.81 39.87 52.18
N ARG A 376 -23.51 39.90 51.84
CA ARG A 376 -22.95 41.07 51.13
C ARG A 376 -22.93 40.82 49.62
N GLY A 377 -23.05 41.99 48.86
CA GLY A 377 -22.97 41.86 47.39
C GLY A 377 -21.53 41.61 46.91
N VAL A 378 -21.45 40.83 45.83
CA VAL A 378 -20.11 40.60 45.27
C VAL A 378 -20.21 40.68 43.74
N LEU A 379 -19.15 41.35 43.17
CA LEU A 379 -19.05 41.39 41.69
C LEU A 379 -17.77 40.70 41.24
N PHE A 380 -17.98 39.71 40.36
CA PHE A 380 -16.76 38.96 40.02
C PHE A 380 -16.87 38.45 38.58
N TYR A 381 -15.63 38.20 38.04
CA TYR A 381 -15.54 37.64 36.67
C TYR A 381 -15.31 36.12 36.72
N MET A 382 -16.08 35.44 35.87
CA MET A 382 -15.84 33.98 35.79
C MET A 382 -16.41 33.46 34.48
N ASN A 383 -15.81 32.32 34.03
CA ASN A 383 -16.28 31.70 32.78
C ASN A 383 -17.25 30.55 33.06
N GLN A 384 -18.31 30.41 32.16
CA GLN A 384 -19.14 29.20 32.13
C GLN A 384 -18.91 28.41 30.85
N PRO A 385 -19.06 27.02 30.95
CA PRO A 385 -19.50 26.19 32.09
C PRO A 385 -18.34 25.87 33.04
N ASP A 386 -18.58 26.05 34.37
CA ASP A 386 -17.58 25.75 35.41
C ASP A 386 -18.26 25.05 36.58
N ASP A 387 -17.48 24.23 37.24
CA ASP A 387 -18.09 23.46 38.36
C ASP A 387 -18.54 24.39 39.49
N PHE A 388 -17.99 25.55 39.53
CA PHE A 388 -18.35 26.48 40.62
C PHE A 388 -19.85 26.75 40.63
N PHE A 389 -20.46 26.95 39.48
CA PHE A 389 -21.90 27.29 39.45
C PHE A 389 -22.75 26.05 39.76
N SER A 390 -22.21 24.87 39.49
CA SER A 390 -22.96 23.65 39.85
C SER A 390 -22.91 23.39 41.37
N ARG A 391 -21.84 23.87 42.04
CA ARG A 391 -21.74 23.67 43.51
C ARG A 391 -22.57 24.71 44.24
N HIS A 392 -22.88 25.71 43.54
CA HIS A 392 -23.69 26.77 44.18
C HIS A 392 -24.83 27.16 43.24
N PRO A 393 -25.80 26.23 43.19
CA PRO A 393 -26.90 26.47 42.23
C PRO A 393 -27.78 27.64 42.66
N ALA A 394 -28.05 28.54 41.78
CA ALA A 394 -29.04 29.64 41.92
C ALA A 394 -28.51 30.71 42.88
N SER A 395 -27.25 30.67 43.18
CA SER A 395 -26.74 31.67 44.15
C SER A 395 -26.19 32.90 43.40
N PHE A 396 -25.93 32.69 42.17
CA PHE A 396 -25.33 33.83 41.44
C PHE A 396 -26.03 33.98 40.09
N GLN A 397 -26.10 35.27 39.73
CA GLN A 397 -26.75 35.55 38.44
C GLN A 397 -25.83 36.48 37.61
N ARG A 398 -25.88 36.10 36.33
CA ARG A 398 -25.04 36.90 35.42
C ARG A 398 -25.68 38.27 35.16
N ILE A 399 -24.75 39.30 34.99
CA ILE A 399 -25.24 40.66 34.75
C ILE A 399 -25.47 40.82 33.23
N SER A 400 -26.64 41.55 32.95
CA SER A 400 -26.94 41.77 31.52
C SER A 400 -26.10 42.95 30.99
N LEU A 401 -25.18 42.65 29.97
CA LEU A 401 -24.28 43.67 29.41
C LEU A 401 -24.60 43.91 27.94
N PRO A 402 -24.12 45.04 27.37
CA PRO A 402 -24.41 45.30 25.95
C PRO A 402 -24.02 44.11 25.06
N LYS A 403 -24.85 43.89 24.11
CA LYS A 403 -24.70 42.67 23.28
C LYS A 403 -23.42 42.77 22.44
N THR A 404 -23.00 41.56 22.20
CA THR A 404 -21.74 41.45 21.42
C THR A 404 -21.97 41.91 19.98
N SER A 405 -20.94 42.66 19.42
CA SER A 405 -20.88 43.05 18.00
C SER A 405 -19.50 42.71 17.43
N ALA A 406 -19.56 41.97 16.33
CA ALA A 406 -18.27 41.49 15.75
C ALA A 406 -17.41 42.69 15.31
N GLU A 407 -18.03 43.73 14.74
CA GLU A 407 -17.27 44.91 14.24
C GLU A 407 -16.57 45.65 15.38
N LYS A 408 -17.24 45.64 16.45
CA LYS A 408 -16.63 46.37 17.58
C LYS A 408 -15.58 45.51 18.30
N VAL A 409 -15.83 44.20 18.34
CA VAL A 409 -14.84 43.32 19.01
C VAL A 409 -13.53 43.35 18.23
N LEU A 410 -13.56 43.63 16.85
CA LEU A 410 -12.32 43.63 16.04
C LEU A 410 -11.44 44.83 16.39
N LEU A 411 -12.05 45.82 17.03
CA LEU A 411 -11.25 47.03 17.33
C LEU A 411 -10.49 46.87 18.65
N ASN A 412 -10.74 45.71 19.27
CA ASN A 412 -10.11 45.50 20.59
C ASN A 412 -8.58 45.43 20.47
N THR A 413 -7.83 46.18 21.36
CA THR A 413 -6.35 46.19 21.35
C THR A 413 -5.80 45.27 22.44
N TRP A 414 -6.66 44.67 23.25
CA TRP A 414 -6.34 43.72 24.33
C TRP A 414 -5.47 44.39 25.39
N GLN A 415 -5.50 45.75 25.38
CA GLN A 415 -4.68 46.46 26.39
C GLN A 415 -5.59 47.22 27.36
N PHE A 416 -5.06 47.41 28.54
CA PHE A 416 -5.75 48.23 29.56
C PHE A 416 -4.71 48.84 30.48
N GLY A 417 -4.86 50.19 30.77
CA GLY A 417 -3.97 50.86 31.75
C GLY A 417 -2.72 51.43 31.07
N GLU A 418 -2.70 51.51 29.73
CA GLU A 418 -1.51 51.97 28.96
C GLU A 418 -1.20 53.43 29.30
N ASN A 419 -2.13 54.09 29.84
CA ASN A 419 -1.86 55.52 30.13
C ASN A 419 -1.67 55.74 31.64
N GLY A 420 -1.52 54.67 32.44
CA GLY A 420 -1.34 54.82 33.90
C GLY A 420 -2.59 54.42 34.67
N TYR A 421 -2.48 54.22 36.04
CA TYR A 421 -3.56 53.77 36.93
C TYR A 421 -4.68 54.82 37.00
N GLY A 422 -5.92 54.44 36.56
CA GLY A 422 -7.11 55.29 36.75
C GLY A 422 -7.28 56.28 35.61
N GLN A 423 -6.46 56.13 34.49
CA GLN A 423 -6.60 57.06 33.36
C GLN A 423 -7.39 56.38 32.22
N PRO A 424 -7.93 57.31 31.28
CA PRO A 424 -8.65 56.72 30.12
C PRO A 424 -7.75 55.77 29.32
N ASN A 425 -8.46 54.63 28.84
CA ASN A 425 -7.67 53.62 28.10
C ASN A 425 -7.90 53.81 26.58
N ASN A 426 -6.97 53.36 25.76
CA ASN A 426 -7.05 53.50 24.29
C ASN A 426 -7.82 52.36 23.63
N ASN A 427 -8.21 51.35 24.37
CA ASN A 427 -9.03 50.24 23.82
C ASN A 427 -10.50 50.63 23.76
N PRO A 428 -11.08 50.77 22.50
CA PRO A 428 -12.42 51.36 22.33
C PRO A 428 -13.53 50.33 22.55
N ILE A 429 -13.21 49.22 23.14
CA ILE A 429 -14.23 48.16 23.23
C ILE A 429 -15.32 48.54 24.24
N ALA A 430 -16.62 48.38 23.76
CA ALA A 430 -17.74 48.68 24.70
C ALA A 430 -18.85 47.64 24.51
N VAL A 431 -18.48 46.51 24.02
CA VAL A 431 -19.50 45.43 23.88
C VAL A 431 -18.95 44.17 24.57
N GLU A 432 -19.88 43.29 24.84
CA GLU A 432 -19.52 42.05 25.58
C GLU A 432 -18.66 41.13 24.70
N TYR A 433 -17.87 40.26 25.54
CA TYR A 433 -17.03 39.26 24.84
C TYR A 433 -17.91 38.19 24.16
N PRO A 434 -17.53 37.91 22.90
CA PRO A 434 -18.36 36.95 22.17
C PRO A 434 -18.30 35.55 22.79
N GLU A 435 -19.49 34.98 22.65
CA GLU A 435 -19.50 33.55 23.05
C GLU A 435 -18.47 32.75 22.23
N ASP A 436 -17.65 31.99 23.09
CA ASP A 436 -16.55 31.22 22.45
C ASP A 436 -16.96 29.74 22.28
N VAL A 437 -17.13 29.44 20.92
CA VAL A 437 -17.48 28.02 20.66
C VAL A 437 -16.21 27.17 20.77
N GLN A 438 -16.22 26.35 21.77
CA GLN A 438 -15.00 25.53 21.99
C GLN A 438 -14.81 24.53 20.83
N GLN A 439 -13.48 24.49 20.37
CA GLN A 439 -13.21 23.67 19.16
C GLN A 439 -12.39 22.43 19.51
N LYS A 440 -12.62 21.45 18.62
CA LYS A 440 -11.73 20.28 18.65
C LYS A 440 -10.57 20.50 17.65
N VAL A 441 -9.41 20.41 18.25
CA VAL A 441 -8.26 20.61 17.32
C VAL A 441 -7.30 19.43 17.43
N CYS A 442 -6.65 19.16 16.28
CA CYS A 442 -5.71 18.02 16.34
C CYS A 442 -4.50 18.32 15.44
N SER A 443 -3.46 17.52 15.70
CA SER A 443 -2.26 17.68 14.87
C SER A 443 -2.49 17.09 13.48
N LEU A 444 -1.72 17.56 12.47
CA LEU A 444 -1.87 17.04 11.10
C LEU A 444 -1.52 15.55 11.05
N ILE A 445 -0.71 15.08 11.96
CA ILE A 445 -0.35 13.63 11.96
C ILE A 445 -1.61 12.78 12.20
N VAL A 446 -2.39 13.34 13.08
CA VAL A 446 -3.64 12.58 13.35
C VAL A 446 -4.59 12.75 12.15
N ALA A 447 -4.47 13.98 11.46
CA ALA A 447 -5.35 14.22 10.30
C ALA A 447 -4.84 13.47 9.06
N ALA A 448 -3.51 13.29 8.90
CA ALA A 448 -2.88 12.68 7.72
C ALA A 448 -3.12 11.17 7.69
N VAL A 449 -3.81 10.67 8.74
CA VAL A 449 -4.11 9.23 8.79
C VAL A 449 -5.49 9.00 8.17
N SER A 450 -5.57 8.22 6.93
CA SER A 450 -6.74 7.85 6.12
C SER A 450 -8.05 8.03 6.89
N ALA A 451 -9.09 8.77 6.28
CA ALA A 451 -10.51 8.86 6.69
C ALA A 451 -10.98 7.56 7.39
N ASN A 452 -10.07 6.45 7.43
CA ASN A 452 -10.60 5.17 7.98
C ASN A 452 -9.96 4.86 9.33
N ASP A 453 -9.20 5.92 9.99
CA ASP A 453 -8.64 5.66 11.35
C ASP A 453 -9.72 5.94 12.40
N PRO A 454 -9.82 5.03 13.39
CA PRO A 454 -10.89 5.11 14.41
C PRO A 454 -10.77 6.38 15.26
N VAL A 455 -9.56 6.90 15.44
CA VAL A 455 -9.43 8.09 16.30
C VAL A 455 -9.96 9.32 15.56
N MET A 456 -9.70 9.36 14.20
CA MET A 456 -10.28 10.49 13.43
C MET A 456 -11.80 10.40 13.37
N ALA A 457 -12.32 9.16 13.13
CA ALA A 457 -13.78 9.00 13.17
C ALA A 457 -14.35 9.46 14.52
N LEU A 458 -13.63 9.06 15.58
CA LEU A 458 -14.11 9.49 16.92
C LEU A 458 -14.05 11.02 17.05
N LEU A 459 -13.02 11.66 16.60
CA LEU A 459 -12.86 13.12 16.74
C LEU A 459 -13.93 13.84 15.91
N GLU A 460 -14.27 13.31 14.79
CA GLU A 460 -15.24 13.99 13.90
C GLU A 460 -16.64 13.94 14.50
N ARG A 461 -16.94 12.84 15.25
CA ARG A 461 -18.33 12.70 15.72
C ARG A 461 -18.43 13.01 17.21
N PHE A 462 -17.24 13.18 17.83
CA PHE A 462 -17.26 13.44 19.28
C PHE A 462 -17.92 14.79 19.56
N ARG A 463 -18.91 14.67 20.53
CA ARG A 463 -19.56 15.95 20.92
C ARG A 463 -20.10 15.83 22.34
N VAL A 464 -19.77 16.84 23.08
CA VAL A 464 -20.42 16.99 24.40
C VAL A 464 -21.27 18.27 24.39
N LEU A 465 -22.59 17.98 24.27
CA LEU A 465 -23.49 19.15 24.14
C LEU A 465 -23.64 19.87 25.48
N GLU A 466 -24.27 21.02 25.48
CA GLU A 466 -24.35 21.90 26.68
C GLU A 466 -25.07 21.19 27.82
N LEU A 467 -26.17 20.49 27.46
CA LEU A 467 -26.89 19.80 28.54
C LEU A 467 -26.02 18.70 29.16
N SER A 468 -25.31 17.96 28.30
CA SER A 468 -24.43 16.89 28.83
C SER A 468 -23.31 17.46 29.69
N MET A 469 -22.80 18.65 29.23
CA MET A 469 -21.73 19.26 30.05
C MET A 469 -22.29 19.70 31.41
N SER A 470 -23.47 20.25 31.45
CA SER A 470 -24.08 20.62 32.74
C SER A 470 -24.28 19.38 33.65
N GLN A 471 -24.72 18.25 33.02
CA GLN A 471 -24.90 17.01 33.81
C GLN A 471 -23.55 16.52 34.35
N LEU A 472 -22.52 16.63 33.49
CA LEU A 472 -21.18 16.16 33.93
C LEU A 472 -20.69 17.00 35.12
N LEU A 473 -20.87 18.27 35.00
CA LEU A 473 -20.37 19.14 36.08
C LEU A 473 -21.21 18.97 37.33
N ALA A 474 -22.54 18.82 37.19
CA ALA A 474 -23.40 18.56 38.37
C ALA A 474 -23.02 17.25 39.05
N ASN A 475 -22.80 16.26 38.21
CA ASN A 475 -22.36 14.98 38.81
C ASN A 475 -21.03 15.12 39.56
N TYR A 476 -20.16 15.83 38.91
CA TYR A 476 -18.86 16.05 39.60
C TYR A 476 -19.08 16.78 40.92
N ALA A 477 -19.87 17.76 40.89
CA ALA A 477 -20.13 18.52 42.13
C ALA A 477 -20.74 17.60 43.21
N ALA A 478 -21.62 16.74 42.81
CA ALA A 478 -22.26 15.82 43.77
C ALA A 478 -21.24 14.83 44.35
N VAL A 479 -20.30 14.43 43.50
CA VAL A 479 -19.30 13.42 43.94
C VAL A 479 -18.38 14.04 44.98
N ILE A 480 -18.09 15.27 44.76
CA ILE A 480 -17.08 15.83 45.69
C ILE A 480 -17.79 16.38 46.92
N ALA A 481 -19.13 16.55 46.90
CA ALA A 481 -19.86 17.05 48.09
C ALA A 481 -19.99 15.95 49.14
N ASP A 482 -19.87 14.67 48.76
CA ASP A 482 -19.98 13.58 49.74
C ASP A 482 -18.60 13.25 50.35
N ALA A 483 -18.25 13.93 51.48
CA ALA A 483 -16.91 13.90 52.11
C ALA A 483 -16.62 12.50 52.69
N SER A 484 -17.67 11.58 52.86
CA SER A 484 -17.47 10.26 53.50
C SER A 484 -17.14 9.19 52.46
N SER A 485 -17.18 9.51 51.11
CA SER A 485 -16.90 8.45 50.10
C SER A 485 -16.37 9.09 48.82
N VAL A 486 -15.50 10.18 48.92
CA VAL A 486 -15.01 10.78 47.66
C VAL A 486 -14.05 9.78 46.97
N PRO A 487 -14.48 9.47 45.79
CA PRO A 487 -13.61 8.54 45.04
C PRO A 487 -12.19 9.09 44.89
N ALA A 488 -11.30 8.11 44.59
CA ALA A 488 -9.86 8.47 44.46
C ALA A 488 -9.65 9.53 43.38
N ASP A 489 -10.46 9.48 42.26
CA ASP A 489 -10.41 10.54 41.23
C ASP A 489 -11.85 10.95 40.85
N PRO A 490 -12.31 12.07 41.36
CA PRO A 490 -13.70 12.48 41.16
C PRO A 490 -13.98 12.87 39.70
N PHE A 491 -12.95 13.45 39.01
CA PHE A 491 -13.20 13.79 37.59
C PHE A 491 -13.41 12.52 36.76
N PHE A 492 -12.53 11.52 36.96
CA PHE A 492 -12.71 10.26 36.19
C PHE A 492 -14.05 9.60 36.53
N GLU A 493 -14.36 9.55 37.80
CA GLU A 493 -15.63 8.89 38.20
C GLU A 493 -16.83 9.58 37.54
N SER A 494 -16.80 10.87 37.53
CA SER A 494 -17.93 11.59 36.91
C SER A 494 -17.97 11.33 35.39
N ALA A 495 -16.82 11.44 34.75
CA ALA A 495 -16.80 11.13 33.30
C ALA A 495 -17.24 9.69 33.02
N CYS A 496 -16.78 8.75 33.85
CA CYS A 496 -17.12 7.33 33.66
C CYS A 496 -18.63 7.11 33.85
N THR A 497 -19.17 7.75 34.84
CA THR A 497 -20.62 7.59 35.07
C THR A 497 -21.40 8.11 33.86
N TRP A 498 -20.93 9.23 33.35
CA TRP A 498 -21.63 9.76 32.16
C TRP A 498 -21.46 8.82 30.96
N VAL A 499 -20.23 8.34 30.75
CA VAL A 499 -20.01 7.43 29.60
C VAL A 499 -20.89 6.19 29.74
N LYS A 500 -21.09 5.60 30.94
CA LYS A 500 -21.92 4.40 31.13
C LYS A 500 -23.40 4.72 30.89
N GLY A 501 -23.76 5.93 31.24
CA GLY A 501 -25.20 6.27 31.16
C GLY A 501 -25.59 6.76 29.76
N ASN A 502 -24.57 6.98 28.89
CA ASN A 502 -24.94 7.55 27.58
C ASN A 502 -24.39 6.69 26.44
N TYR A 503 -24.61 5.39 26.55
CA TYR A 503 -24.11 4.41 25.56
C TYR A 503 -24.72 4.69 24.19
N ASP A 504 -25.94 5.11 24.08
CA ASP A 504 -26.61 5.35 22.78
C ASP A 504 -26.02 6.57 22.06
N VAL A 505 -25.39 7.42 22.83
CA VAL A 505 -24.83 8.64 22.20
C VAL A 505 -23.43 8.34 21.66
N TRP A 506 -22.61 7.78 22.54
CA TRP A 506 -21.21 7.71 22.05
C TRP A 506 -21.00 6.46 21.20
N ARG A 507 -21.93 5.43 21.16
CA ARG A 507 -21.71 4.25 20.28
C ARG A 507 -21.76 4.66 18.81
N ARG A 508 -22.28 5.86 18.53
CA ARG A 508 -22.37 6.32 17.12
C ARG A 508 -21.13 7.11 16.73
N TRP A 509 -20.33 7.36 17.75
CA TRP A 509 -19.12 8.14 17.43
C TRP A 509 -18.04 7.26 16.79
N ILE A 510 -18.22 5.92 16.88
CA ILE A 510 -17.12 5.04 16.45
C ILE A 510 -17.68 4.07 15.41
N ASP A 511 -16.78 3.73 14.42
CA ASP A 511 -17.21 2.75 13.39
C ASP A 511 -16.86 1.33 13.84
N PRO A 512 -17.74 0.36 13.44
CA PRO A 512 -17.40 -1.04 13.75
C PRO A 512 -16.16 -1.50 12.98
N LEU A 513 -15.57 -2.63 13.48
CA LEU A 513 -14.39 -3.17 12.79
C LEU A 513 -14.76 -3.72 11.42
N PRO A 514 -13.77 -3.59 10.55
CA PRO A 514 -14.05 -4.13 9.22
C PRO A 514 -14.07 -5.67 9.22
N GLU A 515 -14.57 -6.26 8.15
CA GLU A 515 -14.59 -7.73 8.03
C GLU A 515 -13.18 -8.27 7.73
N CYS A 516 -12.98 -9.50 8.41
CA CYS A 516 -11.65 -10.11 8.22
C CYS A 516 -11.52 -10.72 6.83
N THR A 517 -10.39 -10.21 6.08
CA THR A 517 -10.14 -10.80 4.74
C THR A 517 -8.68 -11.29 4.66
N VAL A 518 -8.44 -12.17 3.66
CA VAL A 518 -7.09 -12.77 3.53
C VAL A 518 -6.09 -11.68 3.09
N ILE A 519 -6.53 -10.70 2.43
CA ILE A 519 -5.58 -9.73 1.83
C ILE A 519 -5.21 -8.67 2.87
N ASP A 520 -6.15 -8.30 3.62
CA ASP A 520 -5.88 -7.12 4.47
C ASP A 520 -5.47 -7.56 5.88
N HIS A 521 -5.85 -8.87 6.23
CA HIS A 521 -5.69 -9.08 7.70
C HIS A 521 -4.88 -10.36 7.95
N MET A 522 -4.42 -10.98 6.93
CA MET A 522 -3.65 -12.22 7.17
C MET A 522 -2.35 -12.18 6.37
N THR A 523 -1.34 -12.82 6.96
CA THR A 523 -0.11 -13.06 6.18
C THR A 523 0.00 -14.54 5.79
N TYR A 524 0.76 -14.73 4.65
CA TYR A 524 0.80 -16.14 4.20
C TYR A 524 2.26 -16.54 3.90
N THR A 525 2.49 -17.84 4.16
CA THR A 525 3.81 -18.40 3.80
C THR A 525 3.61 -19.56 2.81
N VAL A 526 4.58 -19.47 1.81
CA VAL A 526 4.47 -20.53 0.78
C VAL A 526 5.64 -21.51 0.98
N THR A 527 5.24 -22.80 1.16
CA THR A 527 6.28 -23.84 1.30
C THR A 527 6.25 -24.75 0.07
N GLY A 528 7.48 -25.34 -0.36
CA GLY A 528 7.50 -26.28 -1.50
C GLY A 528 7.99 -25.59 -2.79
N CYS A 529 8.89 -24.49 -2.57
CA CYS A 529 9.37 -23.74 -3.76
C CYS A 529 10.66 -24.37 -4.28
N ASN A 530 11.25 -25.42 -3.55
CA ASN A 530 12.53 -26.00 -4.02
C ASN A 530 12.33 -27.45 -4.44
N GLY A 531 11.43 -27.68 -5.52
CA GLY A 531 11.49 -28.99 -6.22
C GLY A 531 10.25 -29.84 -5.94
N SER A 532 9.22 -29.29 -5.16
CA SER A 532 7.98 -30.07 -4.95
C SER A 532 6.97 -29.81 -6.09
N SER A 533 6.17 -30.90 -6.38
CA SER A 533 5.17 -30.87 -7.49
C SER A 533 3.98 -29.98 -7.12
N HIS A 534 3.98 -29.50 -5.72
CA HIS A 534 2.90 -28.57 -5.36
C HIS A 534 3.38 -27.66 -4.21
N ARG A 535 2.63 -26.43 -4.12
CA ARG A 535 2.96 -25.48 -3.03
C ARG A 535 1.81 -25.37 -2.03
N ASP A 536 2.32 -25.28 -0.78
CA ASP A 536 1.31 -25.13 0.29
C ASP A 536 1.32 -23.70 0.83
N VAL A 537 0.10 -23.11 0.77
CA VAL A 537 -0.01 -21.75 1.32
C VAL A 537 -0.69 -21.81 2.70
N SER A 538 0.09 -21.40 3.68
CA SER A 538 -0.47 -21.37 5.05
C SER A 538 -0.69 -19.92 5.50
N PHE A 539 -1.68 -19.80 6.49
CA PHE A 539 -2.10 -18.40 6.80
C PHE A 539 -1.86 -18.14 8.30
N GLN A 540 -1.51 -16.89 8.46
CA GLN A 540 -1.39 -16.39 9.86
C GLN A 540 -2.00 -14.98 9.93
N TRP A 541 -2.54 -14.73 11.15
CA TRP A 541 -3.12 -13.38 11.27
C TRP A 541 -2.00 -12.33 11.33
N ARG A 542 -2.26 -11.31 10.70
CA ARG A 542 -1.24 -10.23 10.74
C ARG A 542 -1.15 -9.65 12.15
N LEU A 543 -2.36 -9.42 12.76
CA LEU A 543 -2.36 -8.99 14.18
C LEU A 543 -3.24 -9.95 14.99
N PRO A 544 -2.51 -10.90 15.57
CA PRO A 544 -3.27 -11.89 16.35
C PRO A 544 -3.62 -11.36 17.75
N ASP A 545 -4.71 -11.89 18.24
CA ASP A 545 -5.06 -11.58 19.64
C ASP A 545 -3.92 -11.95 20.60
N PRO A 546 -3.54 -11.00 21.53
CA PRO A 546 -2.40 -11.22 22.43
C PRO A 546 -2.65 -12.40 23.39
N ASP A 547 -3.90 -12.68 23.69
CA ASP A 547 -4.16 -13.83 24.60
C ASP A 547 -4.39 -15.13 23.82
N ASN A 548 -4.85 -14.99 22.58
CA ASN A 548 -5.12 -16.17 21.75
C ASN A 548 -4.74 -15.87 20.29
N SER A 549 -3.68 -16.53 19.77
CA SER A 549 -3.08 -16.18 18.46
C SER A 549 -3.92 -16.75 17.31
N SER A 550 -4.96 -17.57 17.68
CA SER A 550 -5.82 -18.15 16.63
C SER A 550 -6.95 -17.17 16.25
N LEU A 551 -7.09 -16.09 16.92
CA LEU A 551 -8.18 -15.14 16.63
C LEU A 551 -7.58 -13.80 16.17
N PRO A 552 -8.37 -13.18 15.24
CA PRO A 552 -7.86 -11.88 14.76
C PRO A 552 -8.09 -10.77 15.80
N PHE A 553 -7.10 -9.82 15.74
CA PHE A 553 -7.21 -8.74 16.76
C PHE A 553 -7.73 -7.47 16.10
N GLU A 554 -7.76 -7.25 14.75
CA GLU A 554 -8.04 -5.93 14.12
C GLU A 554 -9.27 -6.02 13.22
N CYS A 555 -9.94 -7.16 13.16
CA CYS A 555 -11.15 -7.25 12.33
C CYS A 555 -12.15 -8.21 13.01
N ASP A 556 -13.46 -7.93 12.60
CA ASP A 556 -14.52 -8.81 13.14
C ASP A 556 -15.55 -9.11 12.03
N GLY A 557 -15.84 -10.41 11.87
CA GLY A 557 -16.79 -10.79 10.79
C GLY A 557 -16.04 -11.31 9.55
N GLY A 558 -16.63 -12.01 8.65
CA GLY A 558 -15.95 -12.72 7.54
C GLY A 558 -15.29 -14.02 8.02
N PHE A 559 -13.76 -13.89 8.02
CA PHE A 559 -13.05 -15.08 8.55
C PHE A 559 -12.84 -14.93 10.07
N LEU A 560 -13.41 -15.88 10.80
CA LEU A 560 -13.21 -15.80 12.28
C LEU A 560 -12.13 -16.78 12.72
N GLU A 561 -11.87 -17.70 11.79
CA GLU A 561 -10.74 -18.62 12.01
C GLU A 561 -9.86 -18.67 10.76
N LEU A 562 -8.60 -18.97 11.04
CA LEU A 562 -7.70 -19.02 9.86
C LEU A 562 -8.13 -20.14 8.90
N PRO A 563 -8.11 -19.83 7.63
CA PRO A 563 -8.49 -20.85 6.65
C PRO A 563 -7.51 -22.03 6.64
N VAL A 564 -8.01 -23.10 6.09
CA VAL A 564 -7.13 -24.29 5.99
C VAL A 564 -6.09 -24.04 4.88
N PRO A 565 -4.86 -24.61 5.13
CA PRO A 565 -3.81 -24.41 4.12
C PRO A 565 -4.27 -24.85 2.71
N MET A 566 -3.95 -23.91 1.80
CA MET A 566 -4.34 -24.19 0.41
C MET A 566 -3.16 -24.78 -0.37
N GLN A 567 -3.51 -25.77 -1.25
CA GLN A 567 -2.46 -26.35 -2.12
C GLN A 567 -2.63 -25.84 -3.55
N SER A 568 -1.40 -25.47 -4.07
CA SER A 568 -1.53 -24.94 -5.44
C SER A 568 -0.39 -25.48 -6.30
N SER A 569 -0.79 -25.73 -7.64
CA SER A 569 0.24 -26.20 -8.61
C SER A 569 1.01 -25.01 -9.20
N ARG A 570 0.64 -23.75 -8.81
CA ARG A 570 1.31 -22.56 -9.37
C ARG A 570 2.67 -22.32 -8.71
N SER A 571 3.51 -21.65 -9.61
CA SER A 571 4.87 -21.40 -9.07
C SER A 571 4.82 -20.33 -7.97
N CYS A 572 5.91 -20.26 -7.16
CA CYS A 572 5.95 -19.27 -6.06
C CYS A 572 5.93 -17.84 -6.62
N ASP A 573 6.58 -17.69 -7.83
CA ASP A 573 6.60 -16.32 -8.42
C ASP A 573 5.20 -15.90 -8.89
N TRP A 574 4.51 -16.91 -9.33
CA TRP A 574 3.14 -16.57 -9.76
C TRP A 574 2.24 -16.23 -8.56
N LEU A 575 2.38 -17.04 -7.48
CA LEU A 575 1.54 -16.78 -6.29
C LEU A 575 1.87 -15.43 -5.67
N ALA A 576 3.12 -15.06 -5.82
CA ALA A 576 3.49 -13.76 -5.23
C ALA A 576 2.99 -12.61 -6.11
N ALA A 577 2.92 -12.76 -7.43
CA ALA A 577 2.53 -11.67 -8.34
C ALA A 577 1.01 -11.58 -8.47
N ASN A 578 0.30 -12.64 -8.04
CA ASN A 578 -1.15 -12.60 -8.30
C ASN A 578 -1.92 -12.90 -7.01
N GLU A 579 -1.62 -12.24 -5.98
CA GLU A 579 -2.25 -12.46 -4.66
C GLU A 579 -3.74 -12.15 -4.70
N ASP A 580 -4.16 -11.16 -5.45
CA ASP A 580 -5.59 -10.77 -5.49
C ASP A 580 -6.43 -11.87 -6.14
N GLU A 581 -5.84 -12.57 -7.02
CA GLU A 581 -6.60 -13.60 -7.78
C GLU A 581 -6.73 -14.90 -6.97
N TRP A 582 -5.61 -15.36 -6.43
CA TRP A 582 -5.74 -16.69 -5.79
C TRP A 582 -6.32 -16.55 -4.37
N SER A 583 -6.22 -15.39 -3.67
CA SER A 583 -6.81 -15.24 -2.33
C SER A 583 -8.32 -15.47 -2.36
N LYS A 584 -8.97 -15.26 -3.51
CA LYS A 584 -10.43 -15.53 -3.62
C LYS A 584 -10.71 -17.02 -3.64
N TRP A 585 -9.66 -17.77 -4.03
CA TRP A 585 -9.84 -19.24 -4.11
C TRP A 585 -9.98 -19.85 -2.71
N VAL A 586 -9.62 -19.07 -1.68
CA VAL A 586 -9.66 -19.63 -0.30
C VAL A 586 -11.12 -19.85 0.11
N ARG A 587 -12.02 -19.00 -0.43
CA ARG A 587 -13.45 -19.18 -0.04
C ARG A 587 -14.19 -20.00 -1.09
N THR A 588 -13.81 -19.65 -2.32
CA THR A 588 -14.51 -20.38 -3.41
C THR A 588 -13.50 -20.79 -4.48
N LEU A 589 -13.56 -22.14 -4.80
CA LEU A 589 -12.61 -22.64 -5.81
C LEU A 589 -13.00 -22.13 -7.20
N PRO A 590 -12.00 -21.80 -7.98
CA PRO A 590 -12.30 -21.34 -9.34
C PRO A 590 -12.75 -22.48 -10.25
N THR A 591 -13.36 -22.05 -11.46
CA THR A 591 -13.77 -23.07 -12.45
C THR A 591 -12.56 -23.54 -13.26
N CYS A 592 -12.56 -24.91 -13.41
CA CYS A 592 -11.37 -25.50 -14.07
C CYS A 592 -11.31 -25.06 -15.53
N ASP A 593 -10.05 -24.44 -15.98
CA ASP A 593 -9.77 -24.13 -17.42
C ASP A 593 -8.45 -24.76 -17.86
N SER A 594 -8.04 -24.43 -19.04
CA SER A 594 -6.87 -25.10 -19.64
C SER A 594 -5.59 -24.85 -18.81
N ASP A 595 -5.65 -23.96 -17.82
CA ASP A 595 -4.46 -23.63 -17.01
C ASP A 595 -4.25 -24.65 -15.88
N PHE A 596 -5.23 -25.51 -15.67
CA PHE A 596 -5.15 -26.37 -14.47
C PHE A 596 -4.79 -27.80 -14.89
N HIS A 597 -4.61 -28.02 -16.27
CA HIS A 597 -4.24 -29.40 -16.65
C HIS A 597 -3.11 -29.36 -17.68
N THR A 598 -2.28 -30.40 -17.64
CA THR A 598 -1.21 -30.55 -18.64
C THR A 598 -1.44 -31.82 -19.46
N TYR A 599 -0.60 -31.88 -20.67
CA TYR A 599 -0.86 -33.05 -21.54
C TYR A 599 0.43 -33.85 -21.74
N GLU A 600 0.21 -35.09 -21.89
CA GLU A 600 1.33 -35.99 -22.21
C GLU A 600 1.07 -36.66 -23.57
N ALA A 601 2.19 -36.32 -24.46
CA ALA A 601 2.02 -36.93 -25.80
C ALA A 601 2.60 -38.36 -25.82
N LEU A 602 1.83 -39.33 -26.28
CA LEU A 602 2.28 -40.74 -26.31
C LEU A 602 3.04 -41.01 -27.62
N GLU A 603 3.73 -42.20 -27.75
CA GLU A 603 4.52 -42.58 -28.94
C GLU A 603 3.63 -42.75 -30.17
N CYS A 604 4.33 -42.52 -31.45
CA CYS A 604 3.53 -42.63 -32.70
C CYS A 604 3.20 -44.09 -33.01
N GLU A 605 1.94 -44.24 -33.27
CA GLU A 605 1.48 -45.62 -33.59
C GLU A 605 1.84 -45.96 -35.04
N ARG A 606 1.72 -47.23 -35.48
CA ARG A 606 2.08 -47.74 -36.82
C ARG A 606 1.30 -47.00 -37.92
N THR A 607 0.25 -46.34 -37.55
CA THR A 607 -0.64 -45.71 -38.55
C THR A 607 -0.29 -44.24 -38.73
N GLY A 608 0.81 -43.74 -37.87
CA GLY A 608 1.27 -42.36 -38.14
C GLY A 608 0.53 -41.34 -37.28
N ASP A 609 -0.32 -41.87 -36.25
CA ASP A 609 -1.00 -40.95 -35.31
C ASP A 609 -0.54 -41.23 -33.88
N ARG A 610 -0.70 -40.04 -32.99
CA ARG A 610 -0.37 -40.26 -31.56
C ARG A 610 -1.47 -39.70 -30.68
N HIS A 611 -1.61 -40.38 -29.49
CA HIS A 611 -2.64 -39.93 -28.55
C HIS A 611 -2.04 -38.91 -27.56
N ILE A 612 -2.92 -37.89 -27.30
CA ILE A 612 -2.53 -36.91 -26.26
C ILE A 612 -3.48 -37.07 -25.06
N ILE A 613 -2.84 -37.45 -23.88
CA ILE A 613 -3.70 -37.62 -22.68
C ILE A 613 -3.50 -36.41 -21.75
N PHE A 614 -4.72 -35.97 -21.22
CA PHE A 614 -4.65 -34.78 -20.34
C PHE A 614 -4.66 -35.22 -18.87
N ARG A 615 -3.79 -34.53 -18.10
CA ARG A 615 -3.74 -34.81 -16.64
C ARG A 615 -3.82 -33.49 -15.87
N TRP A 616 -4.45 -33.67 -14.59
CA TRP A 616 -4.52 -32.44 -13.78
C TRP A 616 -3.12 -32.13 -13.19
N LEU A 617 -2.86 -30.90 -13.02
CA LEU A 617 -1.58 -30.49 -12.42
C LEU A 617 -1.57 -30.82 -10.93
N LEU A 618 -2.77 -30.76 -10.32
CA LEU A 618 -2.90 -31.22 -8.91
C LEU A 618 -4.14 -32.10 -8.77
N PRO A 619 -3.86 -33.47 -8.80
CA PRO A 619 -5.00 -34.39 -8.73
C PRO A 619 -5.40 -34.69 -7.27
N ASP A 620 -6.68 -34.85 -7.09
CA ASP A 620 -7.16 -35.24 -5.76
C ASP A 620 -6.60 -36.62 -5.37
N PRO A 621 -6.10 -36.77 -4.10
CA PRO A 621 -5.48 -38.03 -3.66
C PRO A 621 -6.48 -39.18 -3.64
N THR A 622 -7.81 -38.87 -3.58
CA THR A 622 -8.83 -39.94 -3.49
C THR A 622 -9.43 -40.23 -4.88
N ASN A 623 -9.40 -39.23 -5.78
CA ASN A 623 -9.91 -39.43 -7.15
C ASN A 623 -9.08 -38.59 -8.13
N ALA A 624 -8.30 -39.31 -8.99
CA ALA A 624 -7.33 -38.65 -9.90
C ALA A 624 -8.07 -37.96 -11.06
N SER A 625 -9.43 -38.11 -11.07
CA SER A 625 -10.23 -37.47 -12.14
C SER A 625 -10.72 -36.08 -11.71
N LEU A 626 -10.44 -35.75 -10.39
CA LEU A 626 -10.87 -34.43 -9.89
C LEU A 626 -9.64 -33.61 -9.49
N SER A 627 -9.87 -32.32 -9.70
CA SER A 627 -8.73 -31.44 -9.30
C SER A 627 -8.97 -30.90 -7.89
N LEU A 628 -7.83 -30.84 -7.11
CA LEU A 628 -7.91 -30.27 -5.75
C LEU A 628 -7.88 -28.74 -5.82
N GLU A 629 -7.61 -28.11 -6.97
CA GLU A 629 -7.37 -26.65 -7.06
C GLU A 629 -8.56 -25.97 -7.75
N CYS A 630 -9.44 -26.73 -8.45
CA CYS A 630 -10.58 -26.09 -9.11
C CYS A 630 -11.78 -27.05 -9.11
N SER A 631 -13.06 -26.37 -9.37
CA SER A 631 -14.28 -27.21 -9.32
C SER A 631 -15.09 -26.99 -10.60
N GLY A 632 -15.84 -28.14 -11.20
CA GLY A 632 -16.91 -27.82 -12.19
C GLY A 632 -16.52 -28.32 -13.59
N ALA A 633 -15.26 -28.90 -13.84
CA ALA A 633 -15.01 -29.36 -15.23
C ALA A 633 -14.29 -30.71 -15.19
N VAL A 634 -14.64 -31.52 -16.30
CA VAL A 634 -14.07 -32.87 -16.47
C VAL A 634 -12.90 -32.77 -17.47
N LEU A 635 -11.77 -33.40 -17.10
CA LEU A 635 -10.60 -33.46 -17.99
C LEU A 635 -11.01 -33.75 -19.44
N PRO A 636 -10.40 -33.02 -20.40
CA PRO A 636 -10.74 -33.26 -21.81
C PRO A 636 -10.40 -34.69 -22.25
N ASP A 637 -11.22 -35.18 -23.28
CA ASP A 637 -10.99 -36.55 -23.80
C ASP A 637 -9.70 -36.58 -24.65
N PRO A 638 -9.00 -37.74 -24.57
CA PRO A 638 -7.79 -37.90 -25.38
C PRO A 638 -8.05 -37.60 -26.87
N ILE A 639 -7.04 -36.71 -27.42
CA ILE A 639 -7.21 -36.32 -28.85
C ILE A 639 -6.13 -37.03 -29.67
N ILE A 640 -6.50 -37.30 -30.98
CA ILE A 640 -5.56 -38.00 -31.90
C ILE A 640 -5.00 -36.98 -32.89
N VAL A 641 -3.56 -36.87 -32.80
CA VAL A 641 -2.91 -35.92 -33.73
C VAL A 641 -1.92 -36.67 -34.61
N ALA A 642 -1.61 -36.03 -35.90
CA ALA A 642 -0.66 -36.64 -36.85
C ALA A 642 0.79 -36.50 -36.34
N CYS A 643 1.63 -37.53 -36.58
CA CYS A 643 2.99 -37.64 -36.02
C CYS A 643 3.94 -36.73 -36.81
N ASP A 644 4.92 -36.30 -36.13
CA ASP A 644 5.92 -35.39 -36.75
C ASP A 644 7.09 -36.19 -37.34
N TYR A 645 7.18 -37.49 -37.17
CA TYR A 645 8.21 -38.35 -37.78
C TYR A 645 7.59 -39.69 -38.18
N VAL A 646 8.31 -40.39 -39.06
CA VAL A 646 7.78 -41.70 -39.48
C VAL A 646 8.40 -42.80 -38.59
N PRO A 647 7.52 -43.58 -37.92
CA PRO A 647 8.02 -44.66 -37.06
C PRO A 647 8.63 -45.81 -37.88
N VAL A 648 9.70 -46.39 -37.43
CA VAL A 648 10.46 -47.45 -38.13
C VAL A 648 9.59 -48.71 -38.28
N GLN A 649 8.52 -48.67 -37.54
CA GLN A 649 7.65 -49.87 -37.63
C GLN A 649 6.52 -49.63 -38.64
N SER A 650 6.56 -48.41 -39.27
CA SER A 650 5.46 -48.11 -40.22
C SER A 650 5.62 -48.93 -41.51
N ILE A 651 4.44 -49.23 -42.07
CA ILE A 651 4.45 -50.04 -43.31
C ILE A 651 5.21 -49.28 -44.41
N GLY A 652 5.09 -48.05 -44.43
CA GLY A 652 5.80 -47.21 -45.43
C GLY A 652 7.33 -47.31 -45.29
N PHE A 653 7.86 -47.36 -44.12
CA PHE A 653 9.32 -47.49 -43.91
C PHE A 653 9.80 -48.90 -44.31
N VAL A 654 8.97 -49.91 -43.99
CA VAL A 654 9.40 -51.30 -44.30
C VAL A 654 9.53 -51.46 -45.83
N ILE A 655 8.61 -50.82 -46.56
CA ILE A 655 8.67 -50.95 -48.04
C ILE A 655 9.93 -50.26 -48.56
N VAL A 656 10.19 -49.07 -48.11
CA VAL A 656 11.40 -48.34 -48.57
C VAL A 656 12.66 -49.07 -48.12
N PHE A 657 12.60 -49.66 -47.00
CA PHE A 657 13.77 -50.42 -46.51
C PHE A 657 14.09 -51.60 -47.43
N VAL A 658 13.01 -52.31 -47.78
CA VAL A 658 13.25 -53.51 -48.62
C VAL A 658 13.80 -53.05 -49.98
N ILE A 659 13.28 -52.00 -50.55
CA ILE A 659 13.72 -51.54 -51.89
C ILE A 659 15.16 -51.03 -51.80
N VAL A 660 15.49 -50.31 -50.80
CA VAL A 660 16.86 -49.77 -50.65
C VAL A 660 17.85 -50.92 -50.43
N MET A 661 17.43 -51.95 -49.79
CA MET A 661 18.38 -53.07 -49.56
C MET A 661 18.65 -53.81 -50.87
N ILE A 662 17.61 -53.92 -51.68
CA ILE A 662 17.83 -54.58 -52.99
C ILE A 662 18.81 -53.74 -53.82
N VAL A 663 18.63 -52.49 -53.80
CA VAL A 663 19.54 -51.62 -54.58
C VAL A 663 20.94 -51.63 -53.96
N LEU A 664 20.99 -51.60 -52.69
CA LEU A 664 22.30 -51.66 -52.02
C LEU A 664 23.04 -52.97 -52.37
N ALA A 665 22.28 -54.06 -52.41
CA ALA A 665 22.91 -55.35 -52.78
C ALA A 665 23.44 -55.29 -54.22
N GLY A 666 22.62 -54.61 -55.09
CA GLY A 666 23.08 -54.47 -56.51
C GLY A 666 24.37 -53.63 -56.58
N ILE A 667 24.48 -52.65 -55.77
CA ILE A 667 25.64 -51.73 -55.86
C ILE A 667 26.89 -52.40 -55.27
N VAL A 668 26.68 -53.11 -54.22
CA VAL A 668 27.84 -53.82 -53.61
C VAL A 668 28.37 -54.87 -54.61
N THR A 669 27.37 -55.53 -55.29
CA THR A 669 27.83 -56.52 -56.31
C THR A 669 28.63 -55.81 -57.40
N CYS A 670 28.18 -54.66 -57.82
CA CYS A 670 28.91 -53.89 -58.83
C CYS A 670 30.28 -53.44 -58.31
N MET A 671 30.33 -53.09 -57.05
CA MET A 671 31.63 -52.71 -56.43
C MET A 671 32.60 -53.88 -56.43
N VAL A 672 32.09 -55.06 -56.13
CA VAL A 672 32.96 -56.26 -56.09
C VAL A 672 33.40 -56.60 -57.53
N LEU A 673 32.46 -56.46 -58.52
CA LEU A 673 32.80 -56.80 -59.91
C LEU A 673 33.86 -55.83 -60.45
N VAL A 674 33.75 -54.57 -60.10
CA VAL A 674 34.72 -53.57 -60.61
C VAL A 674 36.10 -53.82 -59.97
N PHE A 675 36.09 -54.28 -58.75
CA PHE A 675 37.39 -54.52 -58.07
C PHE A 675 38.04 -55.80 -58.58
N LYS A 676 37.19 -56.84 -58.83
CA LYS A 676 37.75 -58.14 -59.28
C LYS A 676 38.26 -58.03 -60.73
N ASN A 677 37.52 -57.24 -61.52
CA ASN A 677 37.91 -57.15 -62.93
C ASN A 677 38.74 -55.88 -63.15
N ARG A 678 39.66 -55.62 -62.30
CA ARG A 678 40.38 -54.33 -62.31
C ARG A 678 41.51 -54.37 -63.35
N ASN A 679 41.87 -55.54 -63.76
CA ASN A 679 43.04 -55.64 -64.65
C ASN A 679 42.59 -55.71 -66.11
N ILE A 680 41.23 -55.57 -66.31
CA ILE A 680 40.73 -55.57 -67.69
C ILE A 680 40.94 -54.16 -68.29
N PRO A 681 41.51 -54.09 -69.54
CA PRO A 681 42.02 -52.86 -70.18
C PRO A 681 40.94 -51.77 -70.24
N ILE A 682 39.61 -52.07 -70.19
CA ILE A 682 38.56 -51.03 -70.29
C ILE A 682 38.34 -50.37 -68.93
N ILE A 683 38.44 -51.10 -67.79
CA ILE A 683 38.22 -50.54 -66.44
C ILE A 683 39.52 -49.92 -65.93
N ARG A 684 40.68 -50.38 -66.35
CA ARG A 684 42.00 -49.82 -65.97
C ARG A 684 42.22 -48.48 -66.67
N ARG A 685 41.64 -48.30 -67.88
CA ARG A 685 41.80 -47.04 -68.63
C ARG A 685 40.88 -45.95 -68.06
N SER A 686 39.73 -46.31 -67.37
CA SER A 686 38.79 -45.37 -66.73
C SER A 686 39.12 -45.20 -65.25
N GLN A 687 40.36 -45.51 -64.81
CA GLN A 687 40.87 -45.36 -63.42
C GLN A 687 39.89 -45.98 -62.41
N PHE A 688 40.09 -47.15 -61.95
CA PHE A 688 39.13 -47.95 -61.16
C PHE A 688 38.98 -47.35 -59.75
N GLU A 689 39.96 -46.43 -59.18
CA GLU A 689 39.85 -45.81 -57.84
C GLU A 689 38.72 -44.78 -57.81
N PHE A 690 38.46 -44.14 -58.91
CA PHE A 690 37.41 -43.11 -58.96
C PHE A 690 36.03 -43.75 -59.13
N LEU A 691 35.96 -44.92 -59.79
CA LEU A 691 34.70 -45.68 -59.91
C LEU A 691 34.34 -46.36 -58.58
N GLU A 692 35.32 -46.72 -57.74
CA GLU A 692 35.04 -47.30 -56.41
C GLU A 692 34.60 -46.22 -55.41
N THR A 693 35.16 -45.03 -55.50
CA THR A 693 34.77 -43.93 -54.59
C THR A 693 33.36 -43.44 -54.94
N MET A 694 32.97 -43.46 -56.20
CA MET A 694 31.59 -43.10 -56.61
C MET A 694 30.58 -44.14 -56.11
N LEU A 695 30.92 -45.47 -56.19
CA LEU A 695 30.01 -46.52 -55.68
C LEU A 695 29.92 -46.49 -54.16
N ALA A 696 31.06 -46.05 -53.48
CA ALA A 696 31.02 -45.87 -52.01
C ALA A 696 30.11 -44.69 -51.65
N GLY A 697 30.20 -43.65 -52.44
CA GLY A 697 29.30 -42.49 -52.24
C GLY A 697 27.83 -42.87 -52.47
N THR A 698 27.49 -43.84 -53.36
CA THR A 698 26.11 -44.29 -53.60
C THR A 698 25.62 -45.18 -52.45
N ILE A 699 26.48 -45.86 -51.80
CA ILE A 699 26.09 -46.68 -50.63
C ILE A 699 25.72 -45.75 -49.47
N LEU A 700 26.50 -44.70 -49.30
CA LEU A 700 26.21 -43.77 -48.19
C LEU A 700 24.91 -42.99 -48.47
N MET A 701 24.53 -42.79 -49.75
CA MET A 701 23.26 -42.11 -50.09
C MET A 701 22.07 -43.06 -49.87
N CYS A 702 22.28 -44.33 -50.05
CA CYS A 702 21.21 -45.30 -49.74
C CYS A 702 21.04 -45.46 -48.22
N CYS A 703 22.12 -45.31 -47.51
CA CYS A 703 22.04 -45.36 -46.03
C CYS A 703 21.37 -44.08 -45.50
N ALA A 704 21.53 -42.99 -46.20
CA ALA A 704 20.90 -41.72 -45.79
C ALA A 704 19.38 -41.79 -45.95
N ALA A 705 18.87 -42.56 -46.87
CA ALA A 705 17.41 -42.75 -47.05
C ALA A 705 16.80 -43.54 -45.89
N LEU A 706 17.62 -44.31 -45.20
CA LEU A 706 17.09 -45.11 -44.08
C LEU A 706 17.20 -44.34 -42.76
N ILE A 707 18.20 -43.55 -42.58
CA ILE A 707 18.48 -42.86 -41.31
C ILE A 707 17.53 -41.66 -41.17
N TYR A 708 16.85 -41.30 -42.21
CA TYR A 708 15.95 -40.12 -42.16
C TYR A 708 14.60 -40.52 -41.55
N ALA A 709 14.39 -41.89 -41.33
CA ALA A 709 13.17 -42.35 -40.61
C ALA A 709 13.49 -42.64 -39.14
N GLY A 710 12.59 -42.28 -38.18
CA GLY A 710 12.82 -42.66 -36.75
C GLY A 710 12.70 -41.43 -35.85
N ARG A 711 12.58 -41.71 -34.49
CA ARG A 711 12.38 -40.64 -33.49
C ARG A 711 13.63 -39.75 -33.40
N PRO A 712 13.36 -38.43 -33.50
CA PRO A 712 14.50 -37.50 -33.41
C PRO A 712 15.23 -37.61 -32.06
N THR A 713 16.32 -38.37 -32.06
CA THR A 713 17.21 -38.43 -30.88
C THR A 713 18.46 -37.57 -31.14
N ASP A 714 19.03 -37.18 -30.07
CA ASP A 714 20.21 -36.31 -30.25
C ASP A 714 21.18 -36.91 -31.29
N GLY A 715 21.27 -38.18 -31.46
CA GLY A 715 22.22 -38.82 -32.39
C GLY A 715 21.68 -38.85 -33.83
N LEU A 716 20.50 -39.13 -34.05
CA LEU A 716 19.90 -39.27 -35.40
C LEU A 716 19.70 -37.88 -36.03
N CYS A 717 19.61 -36.81 -35.11
CA CYS A 717 19.42 -35.45 -35.65
C CYS A 717 20.74 -34.92 -36.25
N VAL A 718 21.79 -35.48 -35.77
CA VAL A 718 23.10 -35.04 -36.32
C VAL A 718 23.47 -35.93 -37.52
N ALA A 719 23.13 -37.19 -37.51
CA ALA A 719 23.55 -38.17 -38.52
C ALA A 719 22.81 -37.93 -39.85
N ARG A 720 21.63 -37.31 -39.86
CA ARG A 720 20.82 -37.17 -41.07
C ARG A 720 21.45 -36.17 -42.04
N PRO A 721 21.89 -35.06 -41.79
CA PRO A 721 22.49 -34.14 -42.78
C PRO A 721 23.96 -34.50 -43.05
N VAL A 722 24.62 -35.17 -42.15
CA VAL A 722 26.05 -35.48 -42.33
C VAL A 722 26.22 -36.62 -43.35
N VAL A 723 25.40 -37.67 -43.21
CA VAL A 723 25.56 -38.84 -44.10
C VAL A 723 25.12 -38.45 -45.53
N LEU A 724 24.13 -37.63 -45.66
CA LEU A 724 23.67 -37.16 -46.99
C LEU A 724 24.73 -36.26 -47.64
N ALA A 725 25.42 -35.41 -46.94
CA ALA A 725 26.43 -34.49 -47.49
C ALA A 725 27.70 -35.24 -47.91
N ILE A 726 28.06 -36.16 -47.08
CA ILE A 726 29.30 -36.91 -47.41
C ILE A 726 29.05 -37.80 -48.64
N GLY A 727 27.90 -38.42 -48.70
CA GLY A 727 27.57 -39.29 -49.84
C GLY A 727 27.51 -38.50 -51.16
N LEU A 728 26.88 -37.34 -51.19
CA LEU A 728 26.78 -36.52 -52.41
C LEU A 728 28.16 -35.99 -52.82
N THR A 729 28.99 -35.63 -51.87
CA THR A 729 30.34 -35.09 -52.21
C THR A 729 31.22 -36.18 -52.83
N LEU A 730 31.10 -37.37 -52.37
CA LEU A 730 31.95 -38.46 -52.89
C LEU A 730 31.51 -38.84 -54.30
N ILE A 731 30.17 -38.74 -54.57
CA ILE A 731 29.69 -39.10 -55.92
C ILE A 731 30.04 -37.98 -56.90
N PHE A 732 29.89 -36.71 -56.56
CA PHE A 732 30.19 -35.59 -57.49
C PHE A 732 31.70 -35.34 -57.58
N GLY A 733 32.33 -35.43 -56.47
CA GLY A 733 33.80 -35.24 -56.45
C GLY A 733 34.53 -36.22 -57.37
N SER A 734 34.03 -37.45 -57.46
CA SER A 734 34.73 -38.44 -58.32
C SER A 734 34.37 -38.23 -59.79
N LEU A 735 33.20 -37.64 -60.16
CA LEU A 735 32.79 -37.40 -61.56
C LEU A 735 33.48 -36.14 -62.10
N THR A 736 33.70 -35.11 -61.28
CA THR A 736 34.26 -33.82 -61.73
C THR A 736 35.78 -33.94 -61.93
N VAL A 737 36.41 -34.65 -61.03
CA VAL A 737 37.88 -34.78 -61.15
C VAL A 737 38.22 -35.67 -62.35
N ASN A 738 37.35 -36.69 -62.59
CA ASN A 738 37.55 -37.53 -63.80
C ASN A 738 37.28 -36.73 -65.08
N ALA A 739 36.28 -35.81 -65.11
CA ALA A 739 35.98 -34.95 -66.29
C ALA A 739 37.10 -33.91 -66.49
N LEU A 740 37.61 -33.36 -65.45
CA LEU A 740 38.67 -32.34 -65.51
C LEU A 740 40.01 -32.96 -65.94
N LEU A 741 40.30 -34.21 -65.49
CA LEU A 741 41.53 -34.92 -65.93
C LEU A 741 41.42 -35.28 -67.42
N MET A 742 40.19 -35.61 -67.91
CA MET A 742 40.00 -35.87 -69.36
C MET A 742 40.13 -34.56 -70.15
N PHE A 743 39.62 -33.49 -69.61
CA PHE A 743 39.71 -32.16 -70.25
C PHE A 743 41.17 -31.69 -70.31
N TRP A 744 41.99 -31.83 -69.26
CA TRP A 744 43.42 -31.48 -69.21
C TRP A 744 44.25 -32.39 -70.13
N LYS A 745 43.85 -33.71 -70.27
CA LYS A 745 44.46 -34.67 -71.20
C LYS A 745 44.03 -34.36 -72.65
N ALA A 746 42.82 -33.73 -72.95
CA ALA A 746 42.34 -33.22 -74.26
C ALA A 746 43.13 -31.96 -74.66
N ILE A 747 43.48 -31.09 -73.72
CA ILE A 747 44.30 -29.88 -73.96
C ILE A 747 45.74 -30.28 -74.27
N LEU A 748 46.30 -31.27 -73.50
CA LEU A 748 47.64 -31.83 -73.77
C LEU A 748 47.66 -32.64 -75.06
N LEU A 749 46.47 -33.40 -75.41
CA LEU A 749 46.26 -34.12 -76.68
C LEU A 749 45.99 -33.11 -77.82
N GLY A 750 45.29 -31.90 -77.56
CA GLY A 750 45.19 -30.78 -78.52
C GLY A 750 46.58 -30.17 -78.81
N ALA A 751 47.43 -30.06 -77.71
CA ALA A 751 48.83 -29.62 -77.85
C ALA A 751 49.70 -30.69 -78.52
N GLY A 752 49.35 -31.98 -78.26
CA GLY A 752 49.96 -33.20 -78.84
C GLY A 752 49.37 -33.49 -80.23
N LEU A 753 48.10 -33.12 -80.69
CA LEU A 753 47.40 -33.21 -81.98
C LEU A 753 47.85 -32.04 -82.88
N TYR A 754 48.27 -30.82 -82.27
CA TYR A 754 48.97 -29.73 -82.98
C TYR A 754 50.37 -30.17 -83.41
N LEU A 755 51.01 -31.15 -82.58
CA LEU A 755 52.34 -31.71 -82.91
C LEU A 755 52.19 -33.00 -83.72
N SER A 756 51.11 -33.63 -83.80
CA SER A 756 50.76 -34.89 -84.49
C SER A 756 49.91 -34.57 -85.73
N PHE A 757 49.19 -33.33 -86.05
CA PHE A 757 48.70 -32.80 -87.33
C PHE A 757 49.86 -32.62 -88.31
N LEU A 758 51.12 -32.71 -87.84
CA LEU A 758 52.30 -32.91 -88.72
C LEU A 758 52.62 -34.40 -88.88
N ILE A 759 51.64 -35.32 -88.60
CA ILE A 759 51.86 -36.76 -88.88
C ILE A 759 50.54 -37.48 -88.63
N ARG A 760 49.54 -37.33 -89.47
CA ARG A 760 48.19 -37.53 -89.98
C ARG A 760 47.77 -39.01 -89.94
N ASN A 761 47.14 -39.48 -88.86
CA ASN A 761 45.80 -40.08 -89.08
C ASN A 761 45.35 -40.82 -87.81
N VAL A 762 44.29 -40.25 -86.87
CA VAL A 762 43.50 -40.22 -85.63
C VAL A 762 42.41 -41.31 -85.72
N SER A 763 42.29 -42.09 -84.35
CA SER A 763 41.12 -42.86 -83.87
C SER A 763 40.66 -42.31 -82.51
N VAL A 764 39.25 -42.49 -82.25
CA VAL A 764 37.94 -42.86 -81.69
C VAL A 764 38.04 -42.97 -80.17
N ASP A 765 38.03 -41.71 -79.30
CA ASP A 765 37.85 -41.81 -77.83
C ASP A 765 36.81 -40.79 -77.36
N PHE A 766 35.63 -40.41 -78.12
CA PHE A 766 34.71 -39.38 -77.58
C PHE A 766 33.35 -40.02 -77.30
N GLN A 767 33.06 -41.19 -76.58
CA GLN A 767 31.73 -41.77 -76.30
C GLN A 767 31.52 -41.89 -74.78
N GLU A 768 32.59 -41.47 -73.83
CA GLU A 768 32.43 -41.61 -72.35
C GLU A 768 31.99 -40.27 -71.76
N SER A 769 32.15 -39.14 -72.38
CA SER A 769 31.82 -37.78 -71.88
C SER A 769 30.31 -37.51 -71.98
N ILE A 770 29.61 -38.29 -72.89
CA ILE A 770 28.16 -38.06 -73.03
C ILE A 770 27.41 -38.68 -71.84
N TRP A 771 27.98 -39.81 -71.30
CA TRP A 771 27.30 -40.47 -70.17
C TRP A 771 27.66 -39.78 -68.86
N MET A 772 28.78 -39.03 -68.77
CA MET A 772 29.10 -38.22 -67.57
C MET A 772 28.25 -36.95 -67.54
N PHE A 773 27.99 -36.39 -68.69
CA PHE A 773 27.12 -35.21 -68.79
C PHE A 773 25.65 -35.58 -68.51
N ALA A 774 25.24 -36.71 -69.05
CA ALA A 774 23.87 -37.20 -68.78
C ALA A 774 23.67 -37.54 -67.30
N SER A 775 24.69 -38.07 -66.61
CA SER A 775 24.59 -38.40 -65.16
C SER A 775 24.57 -37.12 -64.31
N SER A 776 25.21 -35.99 -64.70
CA SER A 776 25.17 -34.72 -63.95
C SER A 776 23.82 -34.03 -64.10
N LEU A 777 23.06 -34.23 -65.23
CA LEU A 777 21.72 -33.65 -65.43
C LEU A 777 20.68 -34.36 -64.55
N VAL A 778 20.86 -35.70 -64.34
CA VAL A 778 19.93 -36.47 -63.48
C VAL A 778 20.09 -36.02 -62.03
N VAL A 779 21.24 -35.66 -61.56
CA VAL A 779 21.48 -35.25 -60.15
C VAL A 779 20.95 -33.82 -59.96
N VAL A 780 21.11 -32.93 -60.93
CA VAL A 780 20.58 -31.56 -60.83
C VAL A 780 19.04 -31.59 -60.79
N PHE A 781 18.52 -32.47 -61.62
CA PHE A 781 17.06 -32.64 -61.58
C PHE A 781 16.60 -33.16 -60.21
N GLY A 782 17.30 -34.14 -59.61
CA GLY A 782 16.96 -34.65 -58.25
C GLY A 782 17.09 -33.57 -57.18
N CYS A 783 18.06 -32.65 -57.31
CA CYS A 783 18.27 -31.58 -56.30
C CYS A 783 17.23 -30.47 -56.47
N VAL A 784 16.77 -30.20 -57.66
CA VAL A 784 15.78 -29.14 -57.93
C VAL A 784 14.39 -29.62 -57.52
N MET A 785 14.18 -31.01 -57.45
CA MET A 785 12.88 -31.56 -56.98
C MET A 785 12.83 -31.60 -55.45
N ILE A 786 13.96 -31.84 -54.78
CA ILE A 786 13.96 -32.09 -53.30
C ILE A 786 14.01 -30.73 -52.59
N LEU A 787 14.48 -29.62 -53.18
CA LEU A 787 14.71 -28.33 -52.49
C LEU A 787 13.38 -27.58 -52.30
N PRO A 788 12.51 -27.58 -53.30
CA PRO A 788 11.22 -26.92 -53.06
C PRO A 788 10.30 -27.76 -52.17
N LEU A 789 10.44 -29.08 -52.22
CA LEU A 789 9.62 -29.98 -51.37
C LEU A 789 10.08 -29.92 -49.90
N ALA A 790 11.34 -29.51 -49.69
CA ALA A 790 11.86 -29.49 -48.30
C ALA A 790 11.61 -28.12 -47.67
N TYR A 791 11.42 -26.99 -48.54
CA TYR A 791 11.42 -25.70 -47.83
C TYR A 791 10.19 -24.88 -48.25
N MET A 792 9.38 -25.33 -49.24
CA MET A 792 8.34 -24.39 -49.75
C MET A 792 6.95 -25.01 -49.55
N ILE A 793 6.96 -26.43 -49.11
CA ILE A 793 5.64 -27.05 -48.96
C ILE A 793 5.60 -27.75 -47.59
N VAL A 794 4.51 -27.35 -46.72
CA VAL A 794 4.36 -28.03 -45.41
C VAL A 794 3.59 -29.34 -45.62
N LEU A 795 4.36 -30.51 -45.71
CA LEU A 795 3.72 -31.83 -45.90
C LEU A 795 3.89 -32.67 -44.64
N PRO A 796 2.79 -33.54 -44.36
CA PRO A 796 2.95 -34.52 -43.27
C PRO A 796 4.25 -35.34 -43.42
N ALA A 797 4.92 -35.51 -42.31
CA ALA A 797 6.26 -36.14 -42.22
C ALA A 797 6.30 -37.45 -43.02
N THR A 798 5.17 -38.07 -43.20
CA THR A 798 5.17 -39.35 -43.95
C THR A 798 5.27 -39.10 -45.45
N THR A 799 4.60 -38.13 -45.90
CA THR A 799 4.60 -37.82 -47.35
C THR A 799 5.96 -37.25 -47.79
N PHE A 800 6.49 -36.51 -46.99
CA PHE A 800 7.82 -35.94 -47.31
C PHE A 800 8.88 -37.05 -47.34
N TYR A 801 8.80 -37.93 -46.36
CA TYR A 801 9.79 -39.02 -46.32
C TYR A 801 9.66 -39.92 -47.56
N TYR A 802 8.50 -40.19 -48.06
CA TYR A 802 8.35 -41.07 -49.24
C TYR A 802 8.91 -40.39 -50.49
N PHE A 803 8.62 -39.16 -50.61
CA PHE A 803 9.10 -38.44 -51.81
C PHE A 803 10.62 -38.26 -51.76
N PHE A 804 11.07 -37.94 -50.56
CA PHE A 804 12.52 -37.76 -50.39
C PHE A 804 13.28 -39.07 -50.60
N SER A 805 12.85 -40.20 -50.07
CA SER A 805 13.56 -41.49 -50.19
C SER A 805 13.44 -42.04 -51.62
N THR A 806 12.32 -41.88 -52.28
CA THR A 806 12.15 -42.39 -53.66
C THR A 806 13.01 -41.60 -54.64
N THR A 807 13.06 -40.34 -54.50
CA THR A 807 13.89 -39.49 -55.40
C THR A 807 15.38 -39.79 -55.20
N LEU A 808 15.76 -40.05 -53.95
CA LEU A 808 17.19 -40.29 -53.66
C LEU A 808 17.65 -41.63 -54.22
N TRP A 809 16.91 -42.72 -53.98
CA TRP A 809 17.49 -43.98 -54.48
C TRP A 809 17.24 -44.11 -55.99
N LEU A 810 16.24 -43.55 -56.65
CA LEU A 810 16.04 -43.59 -58.12
C LEU A 810 17.13 -42.78 -58.82
N CYS A 811 17.42 -41.60 -58.29
CA CYS A 811 18.48 -40.78 -58.92
C CYS A 811 19.84 -41.47 -58.80
N THR A 812 20.04 -42.08 -57.71
CA THR A 812 21.36 -42.74 -57.53
C THR A 812 21.45 -44.02 -58.38
N SER A 813 20.37 -44.74 -58.61
CA SER A 813 20.40 -45.97 -59.44
C SER A 813 20.60 -45.61 -60.91
N VAL A 814 20.00 -44.53 -61.31
CA VAL A 814 20.11 -44.13 -62.73
C VAL A 814 21.54 -43.63 -63.01
N VAL A 815 22.09 -42.94 -62.00
CA VAL A 815 23.48 -42.44 -62.21
C VAL A 815 24.44 -43.63 -62.32
N VAL A 816 24.27 -44.63 -61.51
CA VAL A 816 25.18 -45.79 -61.56
C VAL A 816 24.94 -46.57 -62.86
N ALA A 817 23.74 -46.66 -63.29
CA ALA A 817 23.42 -47.44 -64.51
C ALA A 817 24.01 -46.75 -65.75
N LEU A 818 23.93 -45.44 -65.78
CA LEU A 818 24.42 -44.70 -66.95
C LEU A 818 25.94 -44.69 -67.02
N MET A 819 26.54 -44.98 -65.83
CA MET A 819 28.02 -44.91 -65.85
C MET A 819 28.62 -46.31 -65.96
N LEU A 820 27.94 -47.40 -65.60
CA LEU A 820 28.57 -48.74 -65.53
C LEU A 820 28.06 -49.63 -66.66
N VAL A 821 26.80 -49.44 -67.12
CA VAL A 821 26.17 -50.39 -68.07
C VAL A 821 26.87 -50.26 -69.44
N PRO A 822 27.18 -49.10 -69.90
CA PRO A 822 27.84 -49.02 -71.21
C PRO A 822 29.23 -49.66 -71.17
N LYS A 823 29.80 -49.68 -69.92
CA LYS A 823 31.14 -50.29 -69.80
C LYS A 823 31.06 -51.82 -69.73
N MET A 824 30.03 -52.25 -69.31
CA MET A 824 29.87 -53.71 -69.21
C MET A 824 29.41 -54.30 -70.55
N LEU A 825 28.60 -53.55 -71.29
CA LEU A 825 28.11 -54.03 -72.61
C LEU A 825 29.24 -53.98 -73.64
N ARG A 826 30.12 -53.04 -73.50
CA ARG A 826 31.28 -52.95 -74.40
C ARG A 826 32.28 -54.09 -74.13
N GLN A 827 32.34 -54.57 -72.96
CA GLN A 827 33.15 -55.77 -72.63
C GLN A 827 32.58 -57.02 -73.29
N LYS A 828 31.25 -57.08 -73.42
CA LYS A 828 30.62 -58.29 -73.99
C LYS A 828 30.77 -58.32 -75.52
N GLU A 829 30.84 -57.09 -76.13
CA GLU A 829 31.01 -57.00 -77.59
C GLU A 829 32.47 -57.25 -77.99
N ASN A 830 33.53 -56.95 -77.12
CA ASN A 830 34.95 -57.27 -77.38
C ASN A 830 35.27 -58.74 -77.09
N ALA A 831 34.46 -59.46 -76.28
CA ALA A 831 34.62 -60.91 -76.01
C ALA A 831 34.01 -61.73 -77.15
N THR A 832 33.05 -61.16 -78.05
CA THR A 832 32.37 -61.84 -79.18
C THR A 832 33.15 -61.59 -80.48
N THR A 833 34.14 -60.61 -80.61
CA THR A 833 34.99 -60.30 -81.79
C THR A 833 36.33 -61.04 -81.69
N MET A 834 36.78 -61.71 -80.59
CA MET A 834 38.00 -62.55 -80.43
C MET A 834 37.65 -64.03 -80.60
N THR A 835 36.37 -64.53 -80.92
CA THR A 835 35.95 -65.93 -81.15
C THR A 835 35.60 -66.12 -82.65
N ASN A 836 35.79 -65.13 -83.63
CA ASN A 836 35.43 -65.33 -85.05
C ASN A 836 36.56 -64.85 -85.95
N GLY A 837 37.94 -64.70 -85.59
CA GLY A 837 39.05 -64.26 -86.48
C GLY A 837 40.12 -65.34 -86.58
N SER A 838 39.87 -66.73 -86.89
CA SER A 838 40.89 -67.60 -87.52
C SER A 838 40.22 -68.49 -88.56
N THR A 839 39.93 -68.13 -89.86
CA THR A 839 40.10 -68.95 -91.09
C THR A 839 39.86 -68.07 -92.32
N MET A 840 40.98 -67.49 -92.97
CA MET A 840 41.69 -67.56 -94.27
C MET A 840 40.75 -67.18 -95.41
N VAL A 841 41.17 -66.13 -96.22
CA VAL A 841 41.81 -65.75 -97.50
C VAL A 841 41.00 -66.35 -98.67
N ASN A 842 40.60 -65.49 -99.68
CA ASN A 842 41.07 -65.33 -101.07
C ASN A 842 39.87 -65.16 -102.01
N ASN A 843 39.91 -64.09 -102.75
CA ASN A 843 40.13 -63.87 -104.20
C ASN A 843 38.93 -63.11 -104.79
N LYS A 844 39.30 -62.01 -105.44
CA LYS A 844 39.48 -61.48 -106.81
C LYS A 844 38.16 -60.94 -107.36
N SER A 845 38.19 -59.67 -107.79
CA SER A 845 38.17 -58.94 -109.07
C SER A 845 36.80 -58.28 -109.28
N SER A 846 36.86 -56.97 -109.54
CA SER A 846 36.66 -56.16 -110.76
C SER A 846 35.38 -55.32 -110.62
N VAL A 847 35.52 -54.01 -110.65
CA VAL A 847 35.15 -53.06 -111.72
C VAL A 847 33.94 -52.25 -111.27
N GLY A 848 34.18 -50.91 -111.15
CA GLY A 848 33.74 -49.75 -111.98
C GLY A 848 32.55 -49.03 -111.32
N GLY A 849 32.87 -47.78 -110.99
CA GLY A 849 32.37 -46.54 -111.67
C GLY A 849 31.32 -45.84 -110.80
N ASP A 850 31.75 -44.62 -110.36
CA ASP A 850 31.40 -43.24 -110.79
C ASP A 850 30.27 -42.69 -109.90
N GLU A 851 30.71 -41.57 -109.32
CA GLU A 851 30.41 -40.17 -109.68
C GLU A 851 29.43 -39.57 -108.65
N SER A 852 30.07 -38.53 -108.02
CA SER A 852 29.99 -37.08 -108.22
C SER A 852 29.09 -36.44 -107.13
N THR A 853 29.90 -35.63 -106.41
CA THR A 853 30.14 -34.18 -106.54
C THR A 853 29.36 -33.42 -105.45
N ALA A 854 30.21 -32.82 -104.61
CA ALA A 854 30.84 -31.46 -104.67
C ALA A 854 29.92 -30.43 -104.00
N HIS A 855 30.55 -29.87 -103.02
CA HIS A 855 31.18 -28.53 -103.02
C HIS A 855 30.46 -27.61 -102.03
N SER A 856 31.27 -27.14 -101.06
CA SER A 856 32.04 -25.89 -101.18
C SER A 856 31.32 -24.77 -100.42
N ARG A 857 32.03 -24.28 -99.39
CA ARG A 857 32.89 -23.10 -99.21
C ARG A 857 32.08 -21.94 -98.64
N ARG A 858 32.63 -21.37 -97.54
CA ARG A 858 33.48 -20.21 -97.26
C ARG A 858 32.63 -18.99 -96.88
N GLY A 859 32.93 -18.49 -95.75
CA GLY A 859 33.76 -17.29 -95.45
C GLY A 859 32.87 -16.13 -95.01
N THR A 860 33.13 -15.60 -93.86
CA THR A 860 33.81 -14.47 -93.22
C THR A 860 32.94 -13.21 -93.32
N SER A 861 32.89 -12.47 -92.22
CA SER A 861 33.40 -11.16 -91.80
C SER A 861 32.24 -10.26 -91.37
N SER A 862 32.38 -9.54 -90.25
CA SER A 862 32.68 -8.20 -89.70
C SER A 862 31.40 -7.35 -89.67
N ASP A 863 31.18 -6.61 -88.53
CA ASP A 863 31.19 -5.19 -88.10
C ASP A 863 29.76 -4.74 -87.77
N ALA A 864 29.62 -4.00 -86.65
CA ALA A 864 29.47 -2.58 -86.24
C ALA A 864 28.00 -2.28 -85.93
N GLN A 865 27.73 -1.65 -84.79
CA GLN A 865 27.40 -0.30 -84.29
C GLN A 865 25.88 -0.11 -84.24
N LEU A 866 25.36 0.49 -83.12
CA LEU A 866 24.87 1.82 -82.71
C LEU A 866 23.35 1.76 -82.49
N VAL A 867 22.87 2.33 -81.33
CA VAL A 867 22.26 3.60 -80.88
C VAL A 867 20.87 3.30 -80.31
N ALA A 868 20.60 3.82 -79.07
CA ALA A 868 20.01 4.97 -78.36
C ALA A 868 18.55 4.68 -78.00
N LYS A 869 18.19 5.00 -76.76
CA LYS A 869 17.25 6.06 -76.30
C LYS A 869 16.78 5.74 -74.88
N LYS A 870 17.11 6.67 -73.86
CA LYS A 870 16.73 7.86 -73.09
C LYS A 870 15.44 7.63 -72.30
N VAL A 871 15.47 7.86 -70.94
CA VAL A 871 15.17 9.02 -70.09
C VAL A 871 14.31 8.55 -68.91
N ALA A 872 14.78 8.79 -67.64
CA ALA A 872 14.97 9.71 -66.49
C ALA A 872 13.66 9.87 -65.71
N THR A 873 13.69 9.77 -64.37
CA THR A 873 13.67 10.87 -63.36
C THR A 873 13.35 10.27 -61.99
N ARG A 874 14.19 10.36 -61.02
CA ARG A 874 14.41 10.70 -59.60
C ARG A 874 13.60 11.93 -59.18
N PRO A 875 13.42 12.36 -57.76
CA PRO A 875 14.20 12.37 -56.51
C PRO A 875 13.36 12.79 -55.31
N GLU A 876 13.73 12.42 -54.05
CA GLU A 876 14.34 13.10 -52.89
C GLU A 876 13.30 13.27 -51.77
N THR A 877 13.61 12.87 -50.56
CA THR A 877 14.19 13.20 -49.24
C THR A 877 13.23 14.10 -48.45
N TYR A 878 13.05 13.88 -47.04
CA TYR A 878 13.44 14.44 -45.73
C TYR A 878 12.20 15.00 -45.03
N ARG A 879 12.00 14.66 -43.71
CA ARG A 879 12.23 15.22 -42.36
C ARG A 879 10.89 15.41 -41.64
N VAL A 880 10.77 15.05 -40.25
CA VAL A 880 10.81 15.67 -38.91
C VAL A 880 9.40 15.64 -38.32
N THR A 881 9.22 14.98 -37.14
CA THR A 881 8.34 15.06 -35.96
C THR A 881 7.91 16.50 -35.67
N PRO A 882 6.85 16.60 -34.71
CA PRO A 882 6.81 16.80 -33.25
C PRO A 882 5.42 16.54 -32.67
N SER A 883 5.40 16.03 -31.30
CA SER A 883 4.92 16.22 -29.91
C SER A 883 3.68 17.11 -29.85
N ASN A 884 2.63 16.75 -29.04
CA ASN A 884 1.95 17.21 -27.81
C ASN A 884 0.43 17.14 -27.99
N GLY A 885 -0.29 16.46 -27.02
CA GLY A 885 -1.40 17.28 -26.44
C GLY A 885 -2.17 16.47 -25.40
N ARG A 886 -2.02 16.96 -24.08
CA ARG A 886 -2.98 17.20 -22.97
C ARG A 886 -3.73 18.52 -23.18
N VAL A 887 -5.10 18.71 -22.99
CA VAL A 887 -6.28 18.90 -22.11
C VAL A 887 -7.17 19.97 -22.72
N PRO A 888 -8.33 20.18 -21.84
CA PRO A 888 -8.94 20.37 -20.52
C PRO A 888 -10.03 19.32 -20.25
#